data_AF-A0A9P7MGS0-F1
#
_entry.id   AF-A0A9P7MGS0-F1
#
_cell.length_a   1.000
_cell.length_b   1.000
_cell.length_c   1.000
_cell.angle_alpha   90.00
_cell.angle_beta   90.00
_cell.angle_gamma   90.00
#
_symmetry.space_group_name_H-M   'P 1'
#
loop_
_entity.id
_entity.type
_entity.pdbx_description
1 polymer ?
#
loop_
_entity_poly.entity_id
_entity_poly.type
_entity_poly.pdbx_seq_one_letter_code
_entity_poly.pdbx_strand_id
1 'polypeptide(L)'
;MLGRHVVAFLVALGASCRAQFPVADAEALNLTVIRSPADGNITISYKEPRVACETAFSNQKQYTGWVSIPGAYATNLFFWFVEARQRTDELTVWLNGGPGSSSMFGFFAGNGPCEVIERGINQYGTAAREWGWDRASNMLFIDQPNQVGFSYDKPTNRTIILTSDNVNQPPLQGSGSLPAWAYANGTFSTMNATSTANTTDTAALAVWHLIQGFLTTFPQYQNTSNSSVAVHLFSESYGGRYGPMFAERWERQNHKRSTGQLRANSTVDVHLASLGIVNGCVDQELQVPYYPIFANNNTYGYKALADEAAKFYTAKYNSPEGCKAKVQRCVAAALALDPRGEGGNADVNAMCAAANDACFAIQEPYYNSGRSPYDLAAPYHDPNPALRFLSYLNQEHILRDIGSPINYTLASSVVSQVFHDTGDQSRGGNIKRLAHILSQGVRIGLVYGDRDYICNWYGGEAVSLAIANLTSPDYATKFPAAGYAPILVNDTYVGGLVRQYGNLSFSRIYQAGHSVAWYQPETAFQVFARIMMGTSLSTGGRINLSLYNTTGASAASHSDDLPAMPSTTCWVYNFASTCDDGAHGLVSEGAGVVINGVLYSQSADWPLATTQTASSTGEKGSTSTTEALTGVFAATKTPASIATCVQCVGGTRWTVMIFLVGIHLLWGCIV
;
A
#
# COMPACT_ATOMS: atom_id res chain seq x y z
N MET A 1 -40.97 9.69 -55.37
CA MET A 1 -41.48 8.93 -54.22
C MET A 1 -40.90 7.52 -54.26
N LEU A 2 -40.29 7.11 -53.14
CA LEU A 2 -39.97 5.75 -52.68
C LEU A 2 -39.17 4.78 -53.56
N GLY A 3 -38.16 4.17 -52.91
CA GLY A 3 -37.68 2.83 -53.26
C GLY A 3 -36.17 2.64 -53.25
N ARG A 4 -35.50 2.80 -52.09
CA ARG A 4 -34.13 2.29 -51.90
C ARG A 4 -34.16 1.07 -50.97
N HIS A 5 -33.64 -0.02 -51.49
CA HIS A 5 -33.56 -1.34 -50.85
C HIS A 5 -32.81 -1.30 -49.52
N VAL A 6 -33.42 -1.88 -48.50
CA VAL A 6 -32.80 -2.25 -47.22
C VAL A 6 -32.05 -3.56 -47.43
N VAL A 7 -30.73 -3.54 -47.26
CA VAL A 7 -29.93 -4.75 -47.03
C VAL A 7 -29.75 -4.87 -45.52
N ALA A 8 -30.33 -5.92 -44.95
CA ALA A 8 -30.22 -6.24 -43.53
C ALA A 8 -28.79 -6.68 -43.19
N PHE A 9 -28.10 -5.93 -42.33
CA PHE A 9 -26.95 -6.42 -41.58
C PHE A 9 -27.47 -7.19 -40.36
N LEU A 10 -27.42 -8.51 -40.43
CA LEU A 10 -27.80 -9.43 -39.36
C LEU A 10 -26.60 -10.30 -38.97
N VAL A 11 -25.48 -9.68 -38.54
CA VAL A 11 -24.37 -10.39 -37.89
C VAL A 11 -23.65 -9.43 -36.94
N ALA A 12 -23.97 -9.46 -35.63
CA ALA A 12 -23.08 -9.01 -34.54
C ALA A 12 -23.62 -9.28 -33.11
N LEU A 13 -24.40 -10.34 -32.85
CA LEU A 13 -24.84 -10.67 -31.47
C LEU A 13 -23.97 -11.76 -30.78
N GLY A 14 -23.01 -12.37 -31.50
CA GLY A 14 -22.16 -13.43 -30.95
C GLY A 14 -20.80 -12.98 -30.39
N ALA A 15 -20.34 -11.76 -30.71
CA ALA A 15 -19.00 -11.29 -30.30
C ALA A 15 -18.96 -10.74 -28.87
N SER A 16 -20.07 -10.16 -28.38
CA SER A 16 -20.13 -9.47 -27.08
C SER A 16 -20.07 -10.41 -25.88
N CYS A 17 -20.49 -11.68 -26.03
CA CYS A 17 -20.54 -12.64 -24.92
C CYS A 17 -19.16 -13.27 -24.62
N ARG A 18 -18.26 -13.35 -25.62
CA ARG A 18 -16.89 -13.87 -25.42
C ARG A 18 -15.92 -12.85 -24.80
N ALA A 19 -16.19 -11.55 -24.95
CA ALA A 19 -15.34 -10.50 -24.39
C ALA A 19 -15.43 -10.38 -22.86
N GLN A 20 -16.51 -10.92 -22.26
CA GLN A 20 -16.77 -10.82 -20.81
C GLN A 20 -16.09 -11.92 -19.98
N PHE A 21 -15.93 -13.12 -20.55
CA PHE A 21 -15.36 -14.28 -19.84
C PHE A 21 -13.98 -14.60 -20.42
N PRO A 22 -12.89 -14.36 -19.65
CA PRO A 22 -11.54 -14.68 -20.08
C PRO A 22 -11.35 -16.16 -20.42
N VAL A 23 -10.39 -16.42 -21.32
CA VAL A 23 -10.00 -17.78 -21.68
C VAL A 23 -9.12 -18.35 -20.58
N ALA A 24 -9.45 -19.54 -20.05
CA ALA A 24 -8.68 -20.18 -18.98
C ALA A 24 -7.51 -21.05 -19.49
N ASP A 25 -7.46 -21.30 -20.79
CA ASP A 25 -6.46 -22.18 -21.41
C ASP A 25 -5.10 -21.48 -21.55
N ALA A 26 -4.06 -22.09 -20.98
CA ALA A 26 -2.72 -21.51 -20.92
C ALA A 26 -2.06 -21.38 -22.30
N GLU A 27 -2.32 -22.34 -23.20
CA GLU A 27 -1.82 -22.30 -24.58
C GLU A 27 -2.47 -21.15 -25.35
N ALA A 28 -3.78 -21.00 -25.25
CA ALA A 28 -4.53 -19.89 -25.85
C ALA A 28 -4.11 -18.51 -25.31
N LEU A 29 -3.62 -18.44 -24.07
CA LEU A 29 -3.07 -17.21 -23.46
C LEU A 29 -1.58 -16.97 -23.77
N ASN A 30 -0.92 -17.91 -24.45
CA ASN A 30 0.51 -17.91 -24.74
C ASN A 30 1.36 -17.79 -23.45
N LEU A 31 0.99 -18.56 -22.42
CA LEU A 31 1.75 -18.64 -21.18
C LEU A 31 2.88 -19.67 -21.30
N THR A 32 4.06 -19.28 -20.85
CA THR A 32 5.15 -20.23 -20.59
C THR A 32 4.86 -20.93 -19.26
N VAL A 33 4.71 -22.25 -19.28
CA VAL A 33 4.45 -23.06 -18.08
C VAL A 33 5.66 -23.93 -17.79
N ILE A 34 6.19 -23.81 -16.58
CA ILE A 34 7.33 -24.57 -16.10
C ILE A 34 7.01 -25.18 -14.73
N ARG A 35 7.63 -26.32 -14.44
CA ARG A 35 7.65 -26.87 -13.08
C ARG A 35 8.81 -26.22 -12.33
N SER A 36 8.55 -25.78 -11.10
CA SER A 36 9.58 -25.22 -10.26
C SER A 36 10.70 -26.25 -10.07
N PRO A 37 11.97 -25.89 -10.32
CA PRO A 37 13.11 -26.71 -9.94
C PRO A 37 13.13 -27.02 -8.43
N ALA A 38 12.51 -26.17 -7.61
CA ALA A 38 12.43 -26.33 -6.17
C ALA A 38 11.52 -27.45 -5.70
N ASP A 39 10.37 -27.55 -6.35
CA ASP A 39 9.33 -28.54 -6.09
C ASP A 39 8.57 -28.80 -7.39
N GLY A 40 8.70 -30.01 -7.93
CA GLY A 40 8.07 -30.39 -9.20
C GLY A 40 6.53 -30.34 -9.19
N ASN A 41 5.90 -30.23 -8.01
CA ASN A 41 4.46 -30.03 -7.86
C ASN A 41 4.03 -28.57 -7.94
N ILE A 42 4.96 -27.63 -7.77
CA ILE A 42 4.71 -26.19 -7.97
C ILE A 42 4.92 -25.89 -9.45
N THR A 43 3.95 -25.23 -10.07
CA THR A 43 4.07 -24.76 -11.45
C THR A 43 4.06 -23.25 -11.50
N ILE A 44 4.78 -22.70 -12.47
CA ILE A 44 4.87 -21.27 -12.69
C ILE A 44 4.44 -21.06 -14.12
N SER A 45 3.44 -20.21 -14.30
CA SER A 45 2.94 -19.81 -15.61
C SER A 45 3.19 -18.33 -15.76
N TYR A 46 3.83 -17.89 -16.85
CA TYR A 46 4.14 -16.47 -17.04
C TYR A 46 4.26 -16.09 -18.50
N LYS A 47 4.19 -14.78 -18.76
CA LYS A 47 4.54 -14.16 -20.04
C LYS A 47 5.04 -12.74 -19.83
N GLU A 48 5.60 -12.15 -20.87
CA GLU A 48 5.99 -10.75 -20.90
C GLU A 48 4.85 -9.91 -21.52
N PRO A 49 4.16 -9.05 -20.75
CA PRO A 49 3.13 -8.16 -21.28
C PRO A 49 3.76 -7.09 -22.17
N ARG A 50 3.04 -6.64 -23.20
CA ARG A 50 3.55 -5.68 -24.20
C ARG A 50 2.95 -4.29 -24.10
N VAL A 51 1.71 -4.17 -23.61
CA VAL A 51 0.95 -2.92 -23.60
C VAL A 51 0.36 -2.58 -22.23
N ALA A 52 0.35 -3.55 -21.30
CA ALA A 52 -0.33 -3.39 -20.02
C ALA A 52 0.27 -2.29 -19.13
N CYS A 53 1.55 -1.97 -19.27
CA CYS A 53 2.22 -0.91 -18.52
C CYS A 53 3.43 -0.34 -19.27
N GLU A 54 3.41 0.94 -19.59
CA GLU A 54 4.51 1.68 -20.20
C GLU A 54 5.55 2.06 -19.12
N THR A 55 6.72 1.41 -19.15
CA THR A 55 7.85 1.69 -18.25
C THR A 55 8.67 2.90 -18.73
N ALA A 56 9.51 3.44 -17.84
CA ALA A 56 10.38 4.58 -18.17
C ALA A 56 11.33 4.29 -19.35
N PHE A 57 11.78 3.05 -19.49
CA PHE A 57 12.59 2.60 -20.61
C PHE A 57 12.01 1.35 -21.25
N SER A 58 11.99 1.33 -22.58
CA SER A 58 11.47 0.21 -23.40
C SER A 58 12.24 -1.11 -23.27
N ASN A 59 13.43 -1.09 -22.67
CA ASN A 59 14.24 -2.27 -22.42
C ASN A 59 14.00 -2.89 -21.03
N GLN A 60 13.23 -2.25 -20.14
CA GLN A 60 12.83 -2.84 -18.87
C GLN A 60 11.87 -3.99 -19.14
N LYS A 61 12.26 -5.20 -18.75
CA LYS A 61 11.37 -6.35 -18.87
C LYS A 61 10.31 -6.35 -17.79
N GLN A 62 9.18 -6.95 -18.14
CA GLN A 62 8.09 -7.22 -17.22
C GLN A 62 7.69 -8.69 -17.33
N TYR A 63 7.26 -9.29 -16.23
CA TYR A 63 6.65 -10.61 -16.27
C TYR A 63 5.39 -10.62 -15.42
N THR A 64 4.29 -11.07 -16.02
CA THR A 64 3.04 -11.36 -15.30
C THR A 64 2.81 -12.85 -15.31
N GLY A 65 2.25 -13.38 -14.23
CA GLY A 65 2.06 -14.81 -14.13
C GLY A 65 1.50 -15.27 -12.79
N TRP A 66 1.39 -16.59 -12.65
CA TRP A 66 0.92 -17.25 -11.45
C TRP A 66 1.90 -18.32 -10.99
N VAL A 67 2.09 -18.40 -9.68
CA VAL A 67 2.67 -19.59 -9.04
C VAL A 67 1.54 -20.43 -8.46
N SER A 68 1.36 -21.61 -9.03
CA SER A 68 0.38 -22.61 -8.59
C SER A 68 1.01 -23.49 -7.52
N ILE A 69 0.45 -23.45 -6.32
CA ILE A 69 0.95 -24.14 -5.14
C ILE A 69 -0.01 -25.31 -4.83
N PRO A 70 0.50 -26.55 -4.69
CA PRO A 70 -0.32 -27.69 -4.32
C PRO A 70 -0.82 -27.55 -2.87
N GLY A 71 -2.03 -28.03 -2.60
CA GLY A 71 -2.62 -27.94 -1.27
C GLY A 71 -4.03 -28.54 -1.21
N ALA A 72 -4.72 -28.29 -0.10
CA ALA A 72 -6.11 -28.71 0.10
C ALA A 72 -7.09 -28.09 -0.91
N TYR A 73 -6.71 -26.93 -1.46
CA TYR A 73 -7.39 -26.25 -2.54
C TYR A 73 -6.34 -25.69 -3.51
N ALA A 74 -6.75 -25.46 -4.76
CA ALA A 74 -5.90 -24.82 -5.75
C ALA A 74 -5.54 -23.41 -5.27
N THR A 75 -4.25 -23.09 -5.27
CA THR A 75 -3.74 -21.77 -4.91
C THR A 75 -2.91 -21.26 -6.07
N ASN A 76 -3.38 -20.22 -6.76
CA ASN A 76 -2.66 -19.59 -7.87
C ASN A 76 -2.40 -18.15 -7.48
N LEU A 77 -1.19 -17.86 -7.01
CA LEU A 77 -0.82 -16.51 -6.60
C LEU A 77 -0.25 -15.73 -7.80
N PHE A 78 -0.92 -14.64 -8.16
CA PHE A 78 -0.49 -13.74 -9.21
C PHE A 78 0.70 -12.89 -8.77
N PHE A 79 1.63 -12.69 -9.69
CA PHE A 79 2.72 -11.73 -9.55
C PHE A 79 2.83 -10.85 -10.80
N TRP A 80 3.29 -9.61 -10.58
CA TRP A 80 3.76 -8.72 -11.62
C TRP A 80 5.17 -8.25 -11.26
N PHE A 81 6.15 -8.66 -12.05
CA PHE A 81 7.55 -8.27 -11.93
C PHE A 81 7.89 -7.16 -12.92
N VAL A 82 8.72 -6.21 -12.50
CA VAL A 82 9.24 -5.12 -13.32
C VAL A 82 10.75 -4.96 -13.04
N GLU A 83 11.57 -5.02 -14.09
CA GLU A 83 13.00 -4.77 -13.98
C GLU A 83 13.29 -3.33 -13.56
N ALA A 84 14.38 -3.16 -12.80
CA ALA A 84 14.88 -1.84 -12.48
C ALA A 84 15.29 -1.05 -13.72
N ARG A 85 15.16 0.28 -13.66
CA ARG A 85 15.59 1.21 -14.72
C ARG A 85 17.08 1.14 -15.04
N GLN A 86 17.88 0.80 -14.03
CA GLN A 86 19.28 0.47 -14.15
C GLN A 86 19.50 -0.91 -13.58
N ARG A 87 20.37 -1.70 -14.23
CA ARG A 87 20.70 -3.05 -13.78
C ARG A 87 21.15 -3.03 -12.32
N THR A 88 20.48 -3.83 -11.50
CA THR A 88 20.74 -4.02 -10.08
C THR A 88 20.41 -5.45 -9.69
N ASP A 89 21.04 -5.94 -8.62
CA ASP A 89 20.74 -7.24 -8.02
C ASP A 89 19.72 -7.10 -6.86
N GLU A 90 19.28 -5.88 -6.56
CA GLU A 90 18.26 -5.62 -5.54
C GLU A 90 16.88 -6.10 -6.02
N LEU A 91 16.19 -6.86 -5.17
CA LEU A 91 14.84 -7.34 -5.39
C LEU A 91 13.94 -6.89 -4.24
N THR A 92 12.90 -6.13 -4.55
CA THR A 92 11.90 -5.67 -3.59
C THR A 92 10.56 -6.35 -3.85
N VAL A 93 10.03 -7.00 -2.83
CA VAL A 93 8.66 -7.50 -2.79
C VAL A 93 7.75 -6.40 -2.22
N TRP A 94 6.67 -6.09 -2.93
CA TRP A 94 5.63 -5.16 -2.46
C TRP A 94 4.33 -5.90 -2.18
N LEU A 95 3.75 -5.63 -1.00
CA LEU A 95 2.45 -6.15 -0.57
C LEU A 95 1.52 -5.04 -0.08
N ASN A 96 0.35 -4.90 -0.71
CA ASN A 96 -0.75 -4.16 -0.11
C ASN A 96 -1.40 -4.96 1.05
N GLY A 97 -2.23 -4.27 1.83
CA GLY A 97 -2.88 -4.79 3.04
C GLY A 97 -4.30 -5.31 2.83
N GLY A 98 -5.27 -4.66 3.48
CA GLY A 98 -6.66 -5.10 3.58
C GLY A 98 -6.98 -5.56 5.01
N PRO A 99 -6.94 -6.87 5.33
CA PRO A 99 -6.36 -7.96 4.55
C PRO A 99 -7.25 -8.35 3.36
N GLY A 100 -6.63 -8.76 2.26
CA GLY A 100 -7.35 -9.17 1.05
C GLY A 100 -7.43 -8.11 -0.05
N SER A 101 -6.63 -7.05 0.03
CA SER A 101 -6.52 -6.04 -1.04
C SER A 101 -5.37 -6.38 -2.00
N SER A 102 -5.59 -6.15 -3.28
CA SER A 102 -4.62 -6.43 -4.34
C SER A 102 -3.42 -5.47 -4.30
N SER A 103 -2.23 -6.01 -4.60
CA SER A 103 -1.00 -5.24 -4.75
C SER A 103 -0.95 -4.44 -6.06
N MET A 104 -1.92 -4.66 -6.97
CA MET A 104 -2.10 -3.81 -8.14
C MET A 104 -2.58 -2.40 -7.76
N PHE A 105 -3.13 -2.22 -6.55
CA PHE A 105 -3.35 -0.88 -6.01
C PHE A 105 -2.03 -0.12 -5.85
N GLY A 106 -1.03 -0.67 -5.15
CA GLY A 106 0.29 -0.04 -5.06
C GLY A 106 0.98 0.10 -6.42
N PHE A 107 0.78 -0.86 -7.33
CA PHE A 107 1.30 -0.80 -8.69
C PHE A 107 0.74 0.41 -9.47
N PHE A 108 -0.58 0.55 -9.56
CA PHE A 108 -1.23 1.56 -10.42
C PHE A 108 -1.63 2.84 -9.70
N ALA A 109 -1.56 2.90 -8.39
CA ALA A 109 -1.97 4.05 -7.58
C ALA A 109 -0.94 4.37 -6.47
N GLY A 110 0.32 4.00 -6.68
CA GLY A 110 1.39 4.24 -5.72
C GLY A 110 2.78 4.17 -6.36
N ASN A 111 3.53 3.13 -6.03
CA ASN A 111 4.96 3.00 -6.28
C ASN A 111 5.34 2.14 -7.50
N GLY A 112 4.37 1.64 -8.28
CA GLY A 112 4.64 0.94 -9.53
C GLY A 112 5.20 1.85 -10.63
N PRO A 113 5.70 1.24 -11.72
CA PRO A 113 6.45 1.94 -12.77
C PRO A 113 5.59 2.83 -13.67
N CYS A 114 4.27 2.65 -13.69
CA CYS A 114 3.36 3.39 -14.57
C CYS A 114 2.00 3.64 -13.92
N GLU A 115 1.27 4.61 -14.45
CA GLU A 115 -0.10 4.91 -14.10
C GLU A 115 -1.04 4.79 -15.30
N VAL A 116 -2.33 4.60 -15.03
CA VAL A 116 -3.37 4.55 -16.07
C VAL A 116 -3.86 5.96 -16.37
N ILE A 117 -3.87 6.31 -17.66
CA ILE A 117 -4.33 7.61 -18.16
C ILE A 117 -5.50 7.45 -19.13
N GLU A 118 -6.36 8.46 -19.21
CA GLU A 118 -7.47 8.50 -20.16
C GLU A 118 -6.99 9.05 -21.50
N ARG A 119 -7.38 8.39 -22.59
CA ARG A 119 -7.13 8.81 -23.99
C ARG A 119 -8.40 9.23 -24.71
N GLY A 120 -9.57 8.85 -24.18
CA GLY A 120 -10.88 9.15 -24.74
C GLY A 120 -11.98 8.36 -24.04
N ILE A 121 -13.21 8.40 -24.58
CA ILE A 121 -14.33 7.60 -24.05
C ILE A 121 -14.02 6.11 -24.25
N ASN A 122 -13.99 5.38 -23.14
CA ASN A 122 -13.62 3.97 -23.05
C ASN A 122 -12.26 3.65 -23.68
N GLN A 123 -11.34 4.63 -23.67
CA GLN A 123 -9.99 4.49 -24.19
C GLN A 123 -8.99 4.90 -23.11
N TYR A 124 -8.15 3.94 -22.73
CA TYR A 124 -7.10 4.11 -21.74
C TYR A 124 -5.73 3.94 -22.38
N GLY A 125 -4.73 4.52 -21.75
CA GLY A 125 -3.33 4.17 -21.96
C GLY A 125 -2.62 4.08 -20.61
N THR A 126 -1.31 3.88 -20.65
CA THR A 126 -0.46 4.04 -19.47
C THR A 126 0.61 5.09 -19.73
N ALA A 127 1.19 5.62 -18.66
CA ALA A 127 2.33 6.53 -18.70
C ALA A 127 3.32 6.15 -17.59
N ALA A 128 4.62 6.20 -17.91
CA ALA A 128 5.66 5.92 -16.95
C ALA A 128 5.65 6.93 -15.80
N ARG A 129 5.80 6.45 -14.55
CA ARG A 129 5.94 7.30 -13.38
C ARG A 129 7.37 7.77 -13.24
N GLU A 130 7.54 9.04 -12.90
CA GLU A 130 8.86 9.61 -12.62
C GLU A 130 9.53 8.98 -11.38
N TRP A 131 8.74 8.73 -10.32
CA TRP A 131 9.20 8.26 -9.01
C TRP A 131 8.74 6.83 -8.67
N GLY A 132 8.54 5.99 -9.69
CA GLY A 132 8.36 4.55 -9.49
C GLY A 132 9.56 3.92 -8.79
N TRP A 133 9.32 2.93 -7.93
CA TRP A 133 10.37 2.30 -7.12
C TRP A 133 11.30 1.40 -7.97
N ASP A 134 10.90 1.09 -9.20
CA ASP A 134 11.73 0.50 -10.25
C ASP A 134 12.98 1.35 -10.56
N ARG A 135 13.02 2.60 -10.11
CA ARG A 135 14.21 3.46 -10.21
C ARG A 135 15.41 2.97 -9.39
N ALA A 136 15.21 2.18 -8.33
CA ALA A 136 16.28 1.69 -7.46
C ALA A 136 16.34 0.16 -7.31
N SER A 137 15.26 -0.56 -7.61
CA SER A 137 15.14 -2.00 -7.34
C SER A 137 14.35 -2.71 -8.42
N ASN A 138 14.61 -4.01 -8.61
CA ASN A 138 13.66 -4.86 -9.34
C ASN A 138 12.43 -5.06 -8.45
N MET A 139 11.23 -4.82 -8.98
CA MET A 139 10.00 -4.80 -8.20
C MET A 139 9.17 -6.05 -8.46
N LEU A 140 8.75 -6.74 -7.40
CA LEU A 140 7.84 -7.89 -7.45
C LEU A 140 6.57 -7.58 -6.65
N PHE A 141 5.48 -7.31 -7.35
CA PHE A 141 4.16 -7.09 -6.76
C PHE A 141 3.40 -8.42 -6.71
N ILE A 142 2.80 -8.73 -5.56
CA ILE A 142 2.11 -10.01 -5.36
C ILE A 142 0.70 -9.78 -4.87
N ASP A 143 -0.29 -10.31 -5.59
CA ASP A 143 -1.65 -10.41 -5.08
C ASP A 143 -1.75 -11.59 -4.12
N GLN A 144 -2.01 -11.30 -2.86
CA GLN A 144 -2.10 -12.31 -1.81
C GLN A 144 -3.09 -11.85 -0.74
N PRO A 145 -3.70 -12.77 0.02
CA PRO A 145 -3.73 -14.23 -0.15
C PRO A 145 -4.45 -14.74 -1.41
N ASN A 146 -4.67 -16.05 -1.52
CA ASN A 146 -5.46 -16.64 -2.60
C ASN A 146 -6.85 -15.97 -2.70
N GLN A 147 -7.40 -15.83 -3.91
CA GLN A 147 -8.66 -15.13 -4.20
C GLN A 147 -8.62 -13.58 -4.12
N VAL A 148 -7.44 -12.97 -4.03
CA VAL A 148 -7.24 -11.51 -4.04
C VAL A 148 -6.80 -11.06 -5.44
N GLY A 149 -7.39 -10.00 -6.00
CA GLY A 149 -6.93 -9.46 -7.28
C GLY A 149 -7.00 -10.49 -8.40
N PHE A 150 -5.86 -10.74 -9.03
CA PHE A 150 -5.71 -11.80 -10.02
C PHE A 150 -5.32 -13.17 -9.43
N SER A 151 -5.13 -13.29 -8.12
CA SER A 151 -4.92 -14.58 -7.47
C SER A 151 -6.23 -15.32 -7.29
N TYR A 152 -6.25 -16.63 -7.57
CA TYR A 152 -7.50 -17.41 -7.57
C TYR A 152 -7.30 -18.88 -7.24
N ASP A 153 -8.39 -19.50 -6.76
CA ASP A 153 -8.48 -20.95 -6.62
C ASP A 153 -8.96 -21.62 -7.91
N LYS A 154 -10.18 -21.31 -8.36
CA LYS A 154 -10.77 -21.84 -9.59
C LYS A 154 -11.47 -20.73 -10.36
N PRO A 155 -11.19 -20.54 -11.66
CA PRO A 155 -11.93 -19.62 -12.50
C PRO A 155 -13.41 -20.01 -12.53
N THR A 156 -14.27 -19.08 -12.14
CA THR A 156 -15.70 -19.32 -11.95
C THR A 156 -16.50 -18.17 -12.59
N ASN A 157 -17.34 -18.50 -13.57
CA ASN A 157 -18.21 -17.51 -14.21
C ASN A 157 -19.29 -17.04 -13.25
N ARG A 158 -19.37 -15.72 -13.03
CA ARG A 158 -20.32 -15.08 -12.11
C ARG A 158 -20.72 -13.69 -12.60
N THR A 159 -21.71 -13.10 -11.92
CA THR A 159 -22.04 -11.68 -12.02
C THR A 159 -21.78 -11.01 -10.68
N ILE A 160 -20.99 -9.94 -10.66
CA ILE A 160 -20.87 -9.03 -9.52
C ILE A 160 -21.80 -7.83 -9.78
N ILE A 161 -22.68 -7.54 -8.83
CA ILE A 161 -23.50 -6.33 -8.84
C ILE A 161 -22.67 -5.22 -8.20
N LEU A 162 -22.10 -4.35 -9.03
CA LEU A 162 -21.13 -3.33 -8.63
C LEU A 162 -21.64 -2.37 -7.56
N THR A 163 -22.95 -2.10 -7.54
CA THR A 163 -23.59 -1.15 -6.61
C THR A 163 -23.82 -1.71 -5.21
N SER A 164 -23.66 -3.03 -5.02
CA SER A 164 -23.91 -3.70 -3.74
C SER A 164 -22.92 -4.82 -3.41
N ASP A 165 -21.90 -5.02 -4.25
CA ASP A 165 -20.94 -6.12 -4.23
C ASP A 165 -21.56 -7.53 -4.16
N ASN A 166 -22.84 -7.65 -4.54
CA ASN A 166 -23.55 -8.94 -4.49
C ASN A 166 -23.08 -9.84 -5.63
N VAL A 167 -22.82 -11.10 -5.31
CA VAL A 167 -22.28 -12.08 -6.23
C VAL A 167 -23.34 -13.10 -6.59
N ASN A 168 -23.54 -13.33 -7.89
CA ASN A 168 -24.48 -14.33 -8.41
C ASN A 168 -23.75 -15.44 -9.17
N GLN A 169 -24.12 -16.69 -8.86
CA GLN A 169 -23.69 -17.90 -9.57
C GLN A 169 -24.90 -18.84 -9.73
N PRO A 170 -25.28 -19.25 -10.95
CA PRO A 170 -24.69 -18.90 -12.25
C PRO A 170 -24.80 -17.39 -12.59
N PRO A 171 -24.04 -16.88 -13.59
CA PRO A 171 -24.19 -15.50 -14.05
C PRO A 171 -25.63 -15.17 -14.41
N LEU A 172 -26.06 -13.95 -14.06
CA LEU A 172 -27.40 -13.47 -14.37
C LEU A 172 -27.60 -13.36 -15.89
N GLN A 173 -28.75 -13.82 -16.37
CA GLN A 173 -29.14 -13.76 -17.79
C GLN A 173 -30.09 -12.57 -17.98
N GLY A 174 -29.63 -11.48 -18.60
CA GLY A 174 -30.43 -10.29 -18.91
C GLY A 174 -30.20 -9.09 -17.96
N SER A 175 -30.81 -7.95 -18.32
CA SER A 175 -30.80 -6.74 -17.48
C SER A 175 -31.87 -6.87 -16.40
N GLY A 176 -31.47 -6.85 -15.13
CA GLY A 176 -32.41 -6.71 -14.01
C GLY A 176 -32.92 -5.27 -13.89
N SER A 177 -33.39 -4.88 -12.70
CA SER A 177 -33.89 -3.52 -12.44
C SER A 177 -32.80 -2.44 -12.39
N LEU A 178 -31.52 -2.82 -12.40
CA LEU A 178 -30.40 -1.88 -12.36
C LEU A 178 -29.92 -1.52 -13.78
N PRO A 179 -29.22 -0.39 -13.95
CA PRO A 179 -28.55 -0.05 -15.20
C PRO A 179 -27.58 -1.16 -15.65
N ALA A 180 -27.40 -1.33 -16.97
CA ALA A 180 -26.57 -2.40 -17.54
C ALA A 180 -25.11 -2.39 -17.03
N TRP A 181 -24.54 -1.20 -16.79
CA TRP A 181 -23.18 -1.05 -16.27
C TRP A 181 -23.01 -1.56 -14.83
N ALA A 182 -24.10 -1.69 -14.06
CA ALA A 182 -24.05 -2.17 -12.68
C ALA A 182 -23.80 -3.69 -12.58
N TYR A 183 -23.89 -4.41 -13.70
CA TYR A 183 -23.64 -5.84 -13.77
C TYR A 183 -22.28 -6.13 -14.39
N ALA A 184 -21.32 -6.53 -13.56
CA ALA A 184 -20.03 -7.03 -14.01
C ALA A 184 -20.09 -8.55 -14.20
N ASN A 185 -20.43 -8.98 -15.42
CA ASN A 185 -20.32 -10.37 -15.84
C ASN A 185 -18.86 -10.70 -16.14
N GLY A 186 -18.35 -11.78 -15.56
CA GLY A 186 -16.98 -12.20 -15.78
C GLY A 186 -16.62 -13.53 -15.13
N THR A 187 -15.35 -13.91 -15.25
CA THR A 187 -14.78 -15.08 -14.59
C THR A 187 -13.98 -14.61 -13.39
N PHE A 188 -14.29 -15.06 -12.19
CA PHE A 188 -13.64 -14.65 -10.94
C PHE A 188 -13.19 -15.87 -10.13
N SER A 189 -12.57 -15.67 -8.96
CA SER A 189 -12.34 -16.77 -8.01
C SER A 189 -13.66 -17.31 -7.43
N THR A 190 -13.64 -18.46 -6.76
CA THR A 190 -14.86 -19.06 -6.19
C THR A 190 -15.46 -18.28 -5.02
N MET A 191 -14.74 -17.33 -4.42
CA MET A 191 -15.19 -16.61 -3.23
C MET A 191 -15.58 -17.59 -2.10
N ASN A 192 -14.85 -18.70 -1.99
CA ASN A 192 -15.09 -19.72 -0.99
C ASN A 192 -14.16 -19.50 0.21
N ALA A 193 -14.75 -19.25 1.38
CA ALA A 193 -14.03 -19.02 2.64
C ALA A 193 -13.08 -20.17 3.02
N THR A 194 -13.36 -21.41 2.57
CA THR A 194 -12.51 -22.58 2.83
C THR A 194 -11.36 -22.76 1.83
N SER A 195 -11.31 -21.94 0.78
CA SER A 195 -10.31 -22.01 -0.30
C SER A 195 -9.36 -20.81 -0.32
N THR A 196 -9.13 -20.20 0.84
CA THR A 196 -8.15 -19.12 1.04
C THR A 196 -7.45 -19.25 2.39
N ALA A 197 -6.36 -18.51 2.57
CA ALA A 197 -5.67 -18.43 3.86
C ALA A 197 -6.60 -17.76 4.88
N ASN A 198 -6.56 -18.25 6.11
CA ASN A 198 -7.38 -17.74 7.21
C ASN A 198 -6.55 -16.96 8.25
N THR A 199 -5.22 -17.05 8.18
CA THR A 199 -4.28 -16.32 9.04
C THR A 199 -3.09 -15.82 8.24
N THR A 200 -2.38 -14.85 8.81
CA THR A 200 -1.15 -14.30 8.23
C THR A 200 -0.04 -15.35 8.10
N ASP A 201 0.10 -16.31 9.03
CA ASP A 201 1.12 -17.36 8.92
C ASP A 201 0.90 -18.29 7.70
N THR A 202 -0.36 -18.65 7.45
CA THR A 202 -0.73 -19.47 6.29
C THR A 202 -0.45 -18.72 4.98
N ALA A 203 -0.79 -17.42 4.92
CA ALA A 203 -0.48 -16.57 3.77
C ALA A 203 1.04 -16.43 3.53
N ALA A 204 1.82 -16.30 4.61
CA ALA A 204 3.28 -16.17 4.55
C ALA A 204 3.96 -17.35 3.86
N LEU A 205 3.47 -18.57 4.10
CA LEU A 205 4.01 -19.77 3.47
C LEU A 205 3.72 -19.80 1.96
N ALA A 206 2.52 -19.41 1.54
CA ALA A 206 2.16 -19.37 0.13
C ALA A 206 3.04 -18.35 -0.64
N VAL A 207 3.25 -17.17 -0.05
CA VAL A 207 4.14 -16.15 -0.64
C VAL A 207 5.60 -16.63 -0.65
N TRP A 208 6.06 -17.36 0.38
CA TRP A 208 7.38 -17.98 0.34
C TRP A 208 7.53 -18.95 -0.85
N HIS A 209 6.55 -19.81 -1.11
CA HIS A 209 6.55 -20.69 -2.27
C HIS A 209 6.55 -19.94 -3.60
N LEU A 210 5.82 -18.82 -3.69
CA LEU A 210 5.86 -17.93 -4.86
C LEU A 210 7.28 -17.40 -5.08
N ILE A 211 7.95 -16.89 -4.05
CA ILE A 211 9.32 -16.37 -4.15
C ILE A 211 10.30 -17.48 -4.57
N GLN A 212 10.19 -18.68 -3.99
CA GLN A 212 11.01 -19.83 -4.40
C GLN A 212 10.80 -20.16 -5.88
N GLY A 213 9.55 -20.20 -6.33
CA GLY A 213 9.22 -20.44 -7.73
C GLY A 213 9.80 -19.37 -8.64
N PHE A 214 9.53 -18.10 -8.34
CA PHE A 214 10.01 -16.96 -9.11
C PHE A 214 11.54 -16.97 -9.22
N LEU A 215 12.26 -17.03 -8.10
CA LEU A 215 13.73 -16.96 -8.12
C LEU A 215 14.34 -18.15 -8.87
N THR A 216 13.81 -19.37 -8.69
CA THR A 216 14.33 -20.55 -9.42
C THR A 216 14.02 -20.54 -10.91
N THR A 217 12.99 -19.80 -11.34
CA THR A 217 12.65 -19.59 -12.75
C THR A 217 13.49 -18.51 -13.41
N PHE A 218 13.75 -17.44 -12.66
CA PHE A 218 14.47 -16.26 -13.12
C PHE A 218 15.79 -16.11 -12.35
N PRO A 219 16.74 -17.04 -12.50
CA PRO A 219 17.99 -17.04 -11.74
C PRO A 219 18.85 -15.79 -11.98
N GLN A 220 18.63 -15.06 -13.07
CA GLN A 220 19.32 -13.79 -13.34
C GLN A 220 18.98 -12.67 -12.34
N TYR A 221 17.90 -12.80 -11.56
CA TYR A 221 17.53 -11.87 -10.49
C TYR A 221 17.91 -12.42 -9.09
N GLN A 222 18.62 -13.55 -9.04
CA GLN A 222 19.32 -13.97 -7.84
C GLN A 222 20.69 -13.30 -7.83
N ASN A 223 21.07 -12.66 -6.71
CA ASN A 223 22.45 -12.25 -6.54
C ASN A 223 23.34 -13.50 -6.41
N THR A 224 24.02 -13.87 -7.49
CA THR A 224 24.81 -15.11 -7.57
C THR A 224 26.14 -15.04 -6.82
N SER A 225 26.49 -13.91 -6.20
CA SER A 225 27.76 -13.78 -5.47
C SER A 225 27.77 -14.55 -4.15
N ASN A 226 26.58 -14.86 -3.61
CA ASN A 226 26.41 -15.53 -2.31
C ASN A 226 25.49 -16.75 -2.44
N SER A 227 25.58 -17.68 -1.49
CA SER A 227 24.64 -18.81 -1.35
C SER A 227 23.23 -18.41 -0.87
N SER A 228 22.98 -17.10 -0.70
CA SER A 228 21.73 -16.51 -0.20
C SER A 228 21.38 -15.28 -1.00
N VAL A 229 20.09 -15.12 -1.32
CA VAL A 229 19.53 -14.01 -2.08
C VAL A 229 18.95 -13.00 -1.09
N ALA A 230 19.50 -11.78 -1.13
CA ALA A 230 18.96 -10.66 -0.37
C ALA A 230 17.63 -10.21 -1.00
N VAL A 231 16.59 -10.11 -0.18
CA VAL A 231 15.29 -9.57 -0.57
C VAL A 231 14.91 -8.42 0.36
N HIS A 232 14.27 -7.40 -0.19
CA HIS A 232 13.64 -6.33 0.57
C HIS A 232 12.14 -6.56 0.58
N LEU A 233 11.51 -6.52 1.74
CA LEU A 233 10.05 -6.61 1.85
C LEU A 233 9.50 -5.24 2.20
N PHE A 234 8.61 -4.71 1.39
CA PHE A 234 7.85 -3.50 1.69
C PHE A 234 6.36 -3.82 1.67
N SER A 235 5.63 -3.26 2.63
CA SER A 235 4.21 -3.51 2.74
C SER A 235 3.47 -2.33 3.34
N GLU A 236 2.17 -2.22 3.05
CA GLU A 236 1.33 -1.10 3.46
C GLU A 236 0.11 -1.56 4.28
N SER A 237 -0.36 -0.75 5.23
CA SER A 237 -1.64 -0.98 5.94
C SER A 237 -1.61 -2.23 6.84
N TYR A 238 -2.48 -3.23 6.58
CA TYR A 238 -2.38 -4.58 7.13
C TYR A 238 -1.02 -5.26 6.83
N GLY A 239 -0.26 -4.70 5.88
CA GLY A 239 1.17 -4.99 5.68
C GLY A 239 2.00 -4.90 6.98
N GLY A 240 1.60 -4.06 7.95
CA GLY A 240 2.19 -4.05 9.28
C GLY A 240 2.07 -5.38 10.04
N ARG A 241 1.12 -6.24 9.66
CA ARG A 241 0.98 -7.62 10.12
C ARG A 241 1.72 -8.60 9.20
N TYR A 242 1.58 -8.47 7.88
CA TYR A 242 2.25 -9.31 6.91
C TYR A 242 3.78 -9.27 7.04
N GLY A 243 4.38 -8.09 7.01
CA GLY A 243 5.82 -7.86 7.05
C GLY A 243 6.58 -8.69 8.09
N PRO A 244 6.36 -8.46 9.40
CA PRO A 244 7.08 -9.18 10.45
C PRO A 244 6.80 -10.69 10.48
N MET A 245 5.56 -11.12 10.18
CA MET A 245 5.21 -12.54 10.22
C MET A 245 5.76 -13.29 9.00
N PHE A 246 5.82 -12.64 7.83
CA PHE A 246 6.42 -13.21 6.63
C PHE A 246 7.93 -13.35 6.81
N ALA A 247 8.59 -12.32 7.34
CA ALA A 247 10.01 -12.37 7.69
C ALA A 247 10.33 -13.59 8.58
N GLU A 248 9.61 -13.73 9.69
CA GLU A 248 9.79 -14.85 10.62
C GLU A 248 9.52 -16.22 9.94
N ARG A 249 8.51 -16.31 9.08
CA ARG A 249 8.20 -17.55 8.33
C ARG A 249 9.32 -17.93 7.36
N TRP A 250 9.90 -16.95 6.68
CA TRP A 250 10.99 -17.16 5.72
C TRP A 250 12.27 -17.59 6.44
N GLU A 251 12.59 -16.98 7.58
CA GLU A 251 13.72 -17.42 8.43
C GLU A 251 13.53 -18.85 8.92
N ARG A 252 12.32 -19.24 9.33
CA ARG A 252 12.00 -20.64 9.65
C ARG A 252 12.27 -21.58 8.48
N GLN A 253 11.96 -21.17 7.24
CA GLN A 253 12.26 -22.01 6.06
C GLN A 253 13.76 -22.08 5.79
N ASN A 254 14.51 -20.98 5.91
CA ASN A 254 15.96 -20.99 5.78
C ASN A 254 16.62 -21.88 6.84
N HIS A 255 16.12 -21.87 8.08
CA HIS A 255 16.59 -22.78 9.13
C HIS A 255 16.31 -24.25 8.81
N LYS A 256 15.12 -24.56 8.28
CA LYS A 256 14.82 -25.91 7.78
C LYS A 256 15.76 -26.32 6.64
N ARG A 257 16.13 -25.39 5.77
CA ARG A 257 17.11 -25.62 4.70
C ARG A 257 18.50 -25.91 5.25
N SER A 258 18.98 -25.11 6.20
CA SER A 258 20.32 -25.30 6.79
C SER A 258 20.45 -26.56 7.65
N THR A 259 19.36 -27.03 8.24
CA THR A 259 19.29 -28.29 9.01
C THR A 259 18.98 -29.52 8.16
N GLY A 260 18.81 -29.37 6.84
CA GLY A 260 18.55 -30.47 5.91
C GLY A 260 17.09 -30.98 5.89
N GLN A 261 16.17 -30.32 6.59
CA GLN A 261 14.72 -30.60 6.51
C GLN A 261 14.10 -30.13 5.19
N LEU A 262 14.67 -29.09 4.57
CA LEU A 262 14.40 -28.67 3.20
C LEU A 262 15.67 -28.85 2.36
N ARG A 263 15.50 -29.29 1.11
CA ARG A 263 16.63 -29.59 0.23
C ARG A 263 17.28 -28.30 -0.29
N ALA A 264 18.54 -28.09 0.06
CA ALA A 264 19.28 -26.89 -0.32
C ALA A 264 19.58 -26.77 -1.83
N ASN A 265 19.57 -27.89 -2.56
CA ASN A 265 19.82 -27.92 -4.01
C ASN A 265 18.59 -27.53 -4.85
N SER A 266 17.39 -27.59 -4.26
CA SER A 266 16.15 -27.22 -4.93
C SER A 266 15.59 -25.91 -4.39
N THR A 267 15.92 -25.51 -3.16
CA THR A 267 15.45 -24.26 -2.55
C THR A 267 16.51 -23.17 -2.48
N VAL A 268 16.08 -21.92 -2.65
CA VAL A 268 16.88 -20.71 -2.49
C VAL A 268 16.81 -20.23 -1.05
N ASP A 269 17.97 -19.89 -0.47
CA ASP A 269 18.01 -19.20 0.82
C ASP A 269 17.63 -17.74 0.62
N VAL A 270 16.50 -17.32 1.21
CA VAL A 270 15.94 -15.97 1.04
C VAL A 270 16.20 -15.17 2.30
N HIS A 271 17.23 -14.34 2.30
CA HIS A 271 17.58 -13.50 3.44
C HIS A 271 16.93 -12.12 3.31
N LEU A 272 16.23 -11.69 4.36
CA LEU A 272 15.59 -10.38 4.39
C LEU A 272 16.63 -9.30 4.73
N ALA A 273 16.94 -8.42 3.77
CA ALA A 273 17.92 -7.35 3.98
C ALA A 273 17.29 -6.09 4.58
N SER A 274 16.05 -5.78 4.21
CA SER A 274 15.26 -4.72 4.85
C SER A 274 13.77 -5.01 4.86
N LEU A 275 13.08 -4.49 5.87
CA LEU A 275 11.63 -4.46 6.00
C LEU A 275 11.15 -3.00 6.07
N GLY A 276 10.41 -2.57 5.06
CA GLY A 276 9.67 -1.31 5.09
C GLY A 276 8.20 -1.53 5.40
N ILE A 277 7.65 -0.75 6.33
CA ILE A 277 6.23 -0.77 6.68
C ILE A 277 5.69 0.65 6.47
N VAL A 278 4.82 0.80 5.47
CA VAL A 278 4.17 2.06 5.11
C VAL A 278 2.79 2.10 5.77
N ASN A 279 2.52 3.12 6.57
CA ASN A 279 1.24 3.33 7.26
C ASN A 279 0.70 2.03 7.87
N GLY A 280 1.55 1.33 8.62
CA GLY A 280 1.29 -0.03 9.08
C GLY A 280 0.41 -0.08 10.32
N CYS A 281 -0.58 -0.96 10.30
CA CYS A 281 -1.31 -1.39 11.47
C CYS A 281 -0.63 -2.65 12.05
N VAL A 282 0.38 -2.44 12.89
CA VAL A 282 1.36 -3.41 13.39
C VAL A 282 0.91 -4.08 14.68
N ASP A 283 0.38 -3.33 15.64
CA ASP A 283 0.04 -3.84 16.97
C ASP A 283 -1.16 -3.08 17.57
N GLN A 284 -2.28 -3.78 17.79
CA GLN A 284 -3.51 -3.15 18.29
C GLN A 284 -3.38 -2.65 19.73
N GLU A 285 -2.65 -3.37 20.60
CA GLU A 285 -2.50 -2.92 21.98
C GLU A 285 -1.78 -1.57 22.03
N LEU A 286 -0.75 -1.38 21.19
CA LEU A 286 0.01 -0.13 21.13
C LEU A 286 -0.68 0.98 20.33
N GLN A 287 -1.30 0.68 19.20
CA GLN A 287 -1.78 1.71 18.26
C GLN A 287 -3.23 2.17 18.53
N VAL A 288 -4.13 1.28 18.96
CA VAL A 288 -5.54 1.63 19.22
C VAL A 288 -5.73 2.82 20.19
N PRO A 289 -4.96 2.99 21.28
CA PRO A 289 -5.16 4.14 22.16
C PRO A 289 -4.87 5.49 21.47
N TYR A 290 -4.19 5.51 20.32
CA TYR A 290 -3.92 6.73 19.57
C TYR A 290 -5.07 7.17 18.65
N TYR A 291 -6.10 6.35 18.41
CA TYR A 291 -7.27 6.79 17.62
C TYR A 291 -7.97 8.02 18.22
N PRO A 292 -8.46 8.00 19.48
CA PRO A 292 -9.11 9.17 20.07
C PRO A 292 -8.15 10.36 20.26
N ILE A 293 -6.85 10.10 20.42
CA ILE A 293 -5.82 11.15 20.55
C ILE A 293 -5.63 11.86 19.20
N PHE A 294 -5.37 11.10 18.15
CA PHE A 294 -5.13 11.64 16.81
C PHE A 294 -6.38 12.30 16.22
N ALA A 295 -7.57 11.78 16.52
CA ALA A 295 -8.83 12.39 16.14
C ALA A 295 -8.96 13.87 16.57
N ASN A 296 -8.38 14.25 17.72
CA ASN A 296 -8.52 15.60 18.27
C ASN A 296 -7.22 16.40 18.34
N ASN A 297 -6.07 15.74 18.24
CA ASN A 297 -4.75 16.35 18.36
C ASN A 297 -3.84 15.89 17.20
N ASN A 298 -4.37 15.81 15.99
CA ASN A 298 -3.59 15.57 14.78
C ASN A 298 -2.77 16.82 14.39
N THR A 299 -1.85 16.60 13.46
CA THR A 299 -1.00 17.60 12.82
C THR A 299 -1.72 18.88 12.38
N TYR A 300 -3.01 18.78 12.03
CA TYR A 300 -3.73 19.81 11.32
C TYR A 300 -4.76 20.57 12.16
N GLY A 301 -4.79 20.32 13.48
CA GLY A 301 -5.70 20.99 14.41
C GLY A 301 -7.18 20.69 14.18
N TYR A 302 -7.54 19.77 13.28
CA TYR A 302 -8.91 19.38 13.04
C TYR A 302 -9.41 18.52 14.19
N LYS A 303 -10.57 18.85 14.76
CA LYS A 303 -11.22 18.03 15.79
C LYS A 303 -12.30 17.15 15.17
N ALA A 304 -12.01 15.85 15.03
CA ALA A 304 -12.95 14.87 14.50
C ALA A 304 -13.98 14.38 15.54
N LEU A 305 -13.66 14.46 16.84
CA LEU A 305 -14.53 14.03 17.94
C LEU A 305 -14.73 15.15 18.95
N ALA A 306 -15.88 15.13 19.64
CA ALA A 306 -16.04 15.90 20.87
C ALA A 306 -15.04 15.42 21.94
N ASP A 307 -14.57 16.33 22.80
CA ASP A 307 -13.56 15.99 23.82
C ASP A 307 -14.08 14.93 24.81
N GLU A 308 -15.38 14.94 25.13
CA GLU A 308 -16.06 13.94 25.96
C GLU A 308 -16.09 12.56 25.28
N ALA A 309 -16.31 12.53 23.95
CA ALA A 309 -16.28 11.30 23.19
C ALA A 309 -14.86 10.70 23.18
N ALA A 310 -13.83 11.52 22.91
CA ALA A 310 -12.44 11.07 22.96
C ALA A 310 -12.06 10.49 24.33
N LYS A 311 -12.48 11.14 25.43
CA LYS A 311 -12.31 10.63 26.81
C LYS A 311 -13.05 9.31 27.01
N PHE A 312 -14.29 9.21 26.56
CA PHE A 312 -15.09 7.98 26.65
C PHE A 312 -14.43 6.81 25.95
N TYR A 313 -13.99 6.97 24.70
CA TYR A 313 -13.34 5.89 23.94
C TYR A 313 -11.97 5.51 24.52
N THR A 314 -11.23 6.48 25.08
CA THR A 314 -10.01 6.20 25.84
C THR A 314 -10.29 5.34 27.08
N ALA A 315 -11.37 5.64 27.82
CA ALA A 315 -11.79 4.83 28.96
C ALA A 315 -12.31 3.46 28.54
N LYS A 316 -13.07 3.38 27.44
CA LYS A 316 -13.59 2.12 26.86
C LYS A 316 -12.45 1.17 26.50
N TYR A 317 -11.40 1.67 25.84
CA TYR A 317 -10.19 0.89 25.52
C TYR A 317 -9.56 0.26 26.78
N ASN A 318 -9.47 1.02 27.88
CA ASN A 318 -8.84 0.59 29.14
C ASN A 318 -9.74 -0.20 30.09
N SER A 319 -11.04 -0.34 29.79
CA SER A 319 -11.97 -1.04 30.67
C SER A 319 -11.64 -2.54 30.78
N PRO A 320 -12.08 -3.25 31.84
CA PRO A 320 -11.82 -4.69 32.01
C PRO A 320 -12.34 -5.57 30.86
N GLU A 321 -13.37 -5.10 30.15
CA GLU A 321 -13.89 -5.72 28.93
C GLU A 321 -13.59 -4.90 27.67
N GLY A 322 -12.63 -3.98 27.76
CA GLY A 322 -12.18 -3.14 26.67
C GLY A 322 -11.23 -3.85 25.72
N CYS A 323 -10.89 -3.16 24.63
CA CYS A 323 -9.94 -3.63 23.61
C CYS A 323 -8.66 -4.17 24.24
N LYS A 324 -8.00 -3.42 25.13
CA LYS A 324 -6.72 -3.84 25.75
C LYS A 324 -6.83 -5.20 26.44
N ALA A 325 -7.79 -5.35 27.34
CA ALA A 325 -7.96 -6.57 28.12
C ALA A 325 -8.35 -7.77 27.25
N LYS A 326 -9.15 -7.56 26.19
CA LYS A 326 -9.50 -8.61 25.24
C LYS A 326 -8.32 -9.02 24.35
N VAL A 327 -7.52 -8.07 23.86
CA VAL A 327 -6.29 -8.36 23.11
C VAL A 327 -5.32 -9.17 23.98
N GLN A 328 -5.09 -8.77 25.23
CA GLN A 328 -4.20 -9.51 26.14
C GLN A 328 -4.67 -10.95 26.38
N ARG A 329 -5.98 -11.17 26.54
CA ARG A 329 -6.57 -12.52 26.66
C ARG A 329 -6.41 -13.33 25.37
N CYS A 330 -6.67 -12.73 24.20
CA CYS A 330 -6.44 -13.36 22.90
C CYS A 330 -4.97 -13.77 22.74
N VAL A 331 -4.01 -12.87 23.01
CA VAL A 331 -2.58 -13.15 22.89
C VAL A 331 -2.16 -14.30 23.81
N ALA A 332 -2.61 -14.29 25.06
CA ALA A 332 -2.31 -15.37 26.01
C ALA A 332 -2.89 -16.72 25.54
N ALA A 333 -4.13 -16.73 25.06
CA ALA A 333 -4.78 -17.93 24.55
C ALA A 333 -4.11 -18.45 23.26
N ALA A 334 -3.78 -17.56 22.32
CA ALA A 334 -3.09 -17.91 21.08
C ALA A 334 -1.72 -18.54 21.38
N LEU A 335 -0.93 -17.96 22.30
CA LEU A 335 0.36 -18.54 22.70
C LEU A 335 0.22 -19.93 23.34
N ALA A 336 -0.83 -20.16 24.13
CA ALA A 336 -1.02 -21.42 24.84
C ALA A 336 -1.64 -22.52 23.96
N LEU A 337 -2.58 -22.17 23.09
CA LEU A 337 -3.48 -23.13 22.42
C LEU A 337 -3.38 -23.11 20.90
N ASP A 338 -2.79 -22.08 20.29
CA ASP A 338 -2.49 -22.01 18.84
C ASP A 338 -1.09 -21.42 18.58
N PRO A 339 -0.02 -22.07 19.09
CA PRO A 339 1.34 -21.52 19.05
C PRO A 339 1.92 -21.39 17.63
N ARG A 340 1.30 -22.06 16.64
CA ARG A 340 1.67 -21.93 15.23
C ARG A 340 0.93 -20.78 14.52
N GLY A 341 -0.14 -20.24 15.13
CA GLY A 341 -0.93 -19.17 14.54
C GLY A 341 -1.65 -19.58 13.25
N GLU A 342 -2.00 -20.86 13.12
CA GLU A 342 -2.65 -21.41 11.92
C GLU A 342 -4.19 -21.27 11.98
N GLY A 343 -4.74 -20.76 13.09
CA GLY A 343 -6.17 -20.50 13.24
C GLY A 343 -7.01 -21.78 13.39
N GLY A 344 -6.40 -22.88 13.81
CA GLY A 344 -7.06 -24.19 13.93
C GLY A 344 -7.88 -24.38 15.21
N ASN A 345 -7.82 -23.46 16.18
CA ASN A 345 -8.52 -23.54 17.45
C ASN A 345 -9.70 -22.55 17.50
N ALA A 346 -10.93 -23.07 17.46
CA ALA A 346 -12.14 -22.25 17.38
C ALA A 346 -12.35 -21.33 18.59
N ASP A 347 -11.99 -21.76 19.80
CA ASP A 347 -12.12 -20.94 21.01
C ASP A 347 -11.14 -19.76 20.99
N VAL A 348 -9.90 -20.01 20.56
CA VAL A 348 -8.90 -18.94 20.33
C VAL A 348 -9.40 -17.97 19.27
N ASN A 349 -9.90 -18.48 18.14
CA ASN A 349 -10.43 -17.66 17.06
C ASN A 349 -11.55 -16.73 17.58
N ALA A 350 -12.53 -17.27 18.31
CA ALA A 350 -13.63 -16.49 18.89
C ALA A 350 -13.14 -15.42 19.88
N MET A 351 -12.18 -15.76 20.76
CA MET A 351 -11.58 -14.78 21.69
C MET A 351 -10.85 -13.65 20.96
N CYS A 352 -10.13 -13.97 19.89
CA CYS A 352 -9.38 -13.01 19.11
C CYS A 352 -10.26 -12.16 18.17
N ALA A 353 -11.33 -12.73 17.60
CA ALA A 353 -12.32 -11.98 16.84
C ALA A 353 -13.05 -10.96 17.74
N ALA A 354 -13.46 -11.37 18.94
CA ALA A 354 -14.06 -10.46 19.92
C ALA A 354 -13.11 -9.35 20.39
N ALA A 355 -11.79 -9.61 20.38
CA ALA A 355 -10.79 -8.58 20.65
C ALA A 355 -10.69 -7.58 19.47
N ASN A 356 -10.69 -8.06 18.23
CA ASN A 356 -10.75 -7.21 17.03
C ASN A 356 -11.97 -6.29 17.05
N ASP A 357 -13.17 -6.82 17.32
CA ASP A 357 -14.40 -6.04 17.40
C ASP A 357 -14.31 -4.92 18.45
N ALA A 358 -13.81 -5.26 19.63
CA ALA A 358 -13.67 -4.30 20.72
C ALA A 358 -12.69 -3.18 20.39
N CYS A 359 -11.64 -3.47 19.61
CA CYS A 359 -10.67 -2.48 19.15
C CYS A 359 -11.22 -1.64 17.99
N PHE A 360 -11.93 -2.24 17.04
CA PHE A 360 -12.59 -1.52 15.95
C PHE A 360 -13.62 -0.51 16.49
N ALA A 361 -14.34 -0.88 17.55
CA ALA A 361 -15.30 0.00 18.23
C ALA A 361 -14.68 1.19 18.98
N ILE A 362 -13.34 1.34 18.97
CA ILE A 362 -12.61 2.55 19.41
C ILE A 362 -12.29 3.46 18.21
N GLN A 363 -12.03 2.87 17.04
CA GLN A 363 -11.71 3.56 15.80
C GLN A 363 -12.95 4.16 15.12
N GLU A 364 -14.04 3.38 15.09
CA GLU A 364 -15.30 3.65 14.38
C GLU A 364 -15.89 5.07 14.55
N PRO A 365 -15.86 5.72 15.72
CA PRO A 365 -16.52 7.01 15.91
C PRO A 365 -16.01 8.11 14.99
N TYR A 366 -14.78 8.00 14.49
CA TYR A 366 -14.21 8.94 13.53
C TYR A 366 -14.98 9.00 12.21
N TYR A 367 -15.62 7.92 11.78
CA TYR A 367 -16.39 7.90 10.53
C TYR A 367 -17.53 8.94 10.51
N ASN A 368 -18.03 9.34 11.68
CA ASN A 368 -19.04 10.40 11.82
C ASN A 368 -18.50 11.82 11.54
N SER A 369 -17.19 11.98 11.36
CA SER A 369 -16.58 13.27 11.00
C SER A 369 -16.87 13.70 9.56
N GLY A 370 -17.37 12.77 8.73
CA GLY A 370 -17.54 12.98 7.29
C GLY A 370 -16.24 12.97 6.49
N ARG A 371 -15.12 12.55 7.10
CA ARG A 371 -13.79 12.49 6.48
C ARG A 371 -13.31 11.05 6.28
N SER A 372 -12.46 10.86 5.28
CA SER A 372 -11.84 9.58 4.97
C SER A 372 -10.96 9.09 6.14
N PRO A 373 -10.97 7.79 6.47
CA PRO A 373 -10.00 7.21 7.40
C PRO A 373 -8.59 7.14 6.80
N TYR A 374 -8.45 7.30 5.48
CA TYR A 374 -7.19 7.19 4.74
C TYR A 374 -6.55 8.55 4.46
N ASP A 375 -7.31 9.64 4.49
CA ASP A 375 -6.80 11.01 4.40
C ASP A 375 -7.74 11.95 5.15
N LEU A 376 -7.24 12.53 6.23
CA LEU A 376 -7.96 13.53 7.01
C LEU A 376 -8.43 14.71 6.15
N ALA A 377 -7.79 15.04 5.02
CA ALA A 377 -8.24 16.12 4.14
C ALA A 377 -9.40 15.73 3.22
N ALA A 378 -9.62 14.43 2.97
CA ALA A 378 -10.61 13.92 2.03
C ALA A 378 -12.01 13.73 2.65
N PRO A 379 -13.09 13.78 1.84
CA PRO A 379 -14.42 13.39 2.28
C PRO A 379 -14.47 11.89 2.60
N TYR A 380 -15.49 11.44 3.32
CA TYR A 380 -15.69 10.02 3.66
C TYR A 380 -15.58 9.09 2.43
N HIS A 381 -16.24 9.47 1.33
CA HIS A 381 -16.08 8.82 0.03
C HIS A 381 -14.87 9.40 -0.70
N ASP A 382 -13.70 8.90 -0.35
CA ASP A 382 -12.42 9.41 -0.82
C ASP A 382 -12.27 9.27 -2.35
N PRO A 383 -12.08 10.37 -3.11
CA PRO A 383 -11.85 10.31 -4.55
C PRO A 383 -10.42 9.86 -4.91
N ASN A 384 -9.50 9.83 -3.92
CA ASN A 384 -8.08 9.68 -4.12
C ASN A 384 -7.53 8.39 -3.49
N PRO A 385 -6.54 7.74 -4.11
CA PRO A 385 -6.04 7.99 -5.46
C PRO A 385 -7.07 7.63 -6.54
N ALA A 386 -6.91 8.18 -7.74
CA ALA A 386 -7.80 7.85 -8.85
C ALA A 386 -7.74 6.36 -9.21
N LEU A 387 -8.88 5.68 -9.25
CA LEU A 387 -9.00 4.22 -9.44
C LEU A 387 -9.26 3.80 -10.89
N ARG A 388 -8.72 4.55 -11.87
CA ARG A 388 -8.87 4.26 -13.31
C ARG A 388 -8.48 2.84 -13.69
N PHE A 389 -7.49 2.29 -12.97
CA PHE A 389 -6.96 0.96 -13.23
C PHE A 389 -8.00 -0.16 -13.05
N LEU A 390 -9.05 0.05 -12.25
CA LEU A 390 -10.10 -0.96 -12.03
C LEU A 390 -10.84 -1.33 -13.31
N SER A 391 -11.20 -0.31 -14.10
CA SER A 391 -11.84 -0.50 -15.41
C SER A 391 -10.81 -0.91 -16.47
N TYR A 392 -9.62 -0.32 -16.45
CA TYR A 392 -8.55 -0.63 -17.39
C TYR A 392 -8.14 -2.10 -17.37
N LEU A 393 -7.88 -2.67 -16.17
CA LEU A 393 -7.45 -4.06 -15.99
C LEU A 393 -8.51 -5.08 -16.42
N ASN A 394 -9.77 -4.67 -16.49
CA ASN A 394 -10.88 -5.53 -16.92
C ASN A 394 -11.16 -5.46 -18.44
N GLN A 395 -10.36 -4.73 -19.21
CA GLN A 395 -10.45 -4.77 -20.67
C GLN A 395 -9.90 -6.08 -21.23
N GLU A 396 -10.61 -6.69 -22.19
CA GLU A 396 -10.23 -7.99 -22.76
C GLU A 396 -8.78 -8.01 -23.27
N HIS A 397 -8.34 -6.96 -23.96
CA HIS A 397 -6.99 -6.91 -24.51
C HIS A 397 -5.92 -6.82 -23.41
N ILE A 398 -6.21 -6.19 -22.27
CA ILE A 398 -5.30 -6.12 -21.12
C ILE A 398 -5.24 -7.47 -20.42
N LEU A 399 -6.39 -8.10 -20.15
CA LEU A 399 -6.46 -9.45 -19.58
C LEU A 399 -5.67 -10.45 -20.43
N ARG A 400 -5.80 -10.40 -21.77
CA ARG A 400 -5.02 -11.23 -22.69
C ARG A 400 -3.53 -10.91 -22.68
N ASP A 401 -3.16 -9.63 -22.59
CA ASP A 401 -1.75 -9.20 -22.58
C ASP A 401 -1.02 -9.73 -21.34
N ILE A 402 -1.64 -9.60 -20.16
CA ILE A 402 -1.09 -10.13 -18.90
C ILE A 402 -1.31 -11.64 -18.73
N GLY A 403 -2.16 -12.24 -19.58
CA GLY A 403 -2.46 -13.68 -19.59
C GLY A 403 -3.43 -14.13 -18.51
N SER A 404 -4.32 -13.25 -18.05
CA SER A 404 -5.25 -13.54 -16.95
C SER A 404 -6.43 -14.41 -17.38
N PRO A 405 -6.68 -15.53 -16.68
CA PRO A 405 -7.87 -16.35 -16.87
C PRO A 405 -9.08 -15.84 -16.06
N ILE A 406 -8.92 -14.77 -15.29
CA ILE A 406 -9.98 -14.15 -14.47
C ILE A 406 -9.99 -12.63 -14.61
N ASN A 407 -11.17 -12.03 -14.38
CA ASN A 407 -11.38 -10.60 -14.23
C ASN A 407 -10.78 -10.10 -12.91
N TYR A 408 -10.42 -8.81 -12.89
CA TYR A 408 -9.79 -8.16 -11.75
C TYR A 408 -10.82 -7.67 -10.74
N THR A 409 -10.55 -7.87 -9.44
CA THR A 409 -11.23 -7.18 -8.33
C THR A 409 -10.20 -6.51 -7.42
N LEU A 410 -10.52 -5.34 -6.86
CA LEU A 410 -9.58 -4.62 -6.00
C LEU A 410 -9.31 -5.37 -4.69
N ALA A 411 -10.33 -5.97 -4.11
CA ALA A 411 -10.26 -6.65 -2.82
C ALA A 411 -11.13 -7.91 -2.80
N SER A 412 -10.89 -8.76 -1.81
CA SER A 412 -11.63 -9.98 -1.53
C SER A 412 -12.32 -9.89 -0.17
N SER A 413 -13.64 -9.67 -0.18
CA SER A 413 -14.46 -9.60 1.04
C SER A 413 -14.40 -10.90 1.85
N VAL A 414 -14.28 -12.04 1.17
CA VAL A 414 -14.13 -13.36 1.80
C VAL A 414 -12.82 -13.46 2.57
N VAL A 415 -11.70 -13.00 1.99
CA VAL A 415 -10.42 -12.99 2.70
C VAL A 415 -10.49 -12.08 3.93
N SER A 416 -11.04 -10.87 3.76
CA SER A 416 -11.22 -9.94 4.87
C SER A 416 -12.04 -10.56 6.00
N GLN A 417 -13.16 -11.22 5.66
CA GLN A 417 -14.02 -11.88 6.64
C GLN A 417 -13.31 -13.02 7.37
N VAL A 418 -12.61 -13.90 6.65
CA VAL A 418 -11.96 -15.06 7.29
C VAL A 418 -10.81 -14.61 8.22
N PHE A 419 -10.04 -13.58 7.84
CA PHE A 419 -9.01 -13.01 8.73
C PHE A 419 -9.62 -12.33 9.97
N HIS A 420 -10.79 -11.71 9.81
CA HIS A 420 -11.55 -11.16 10.91
C HIS A 420 -12.05 -12.26 11.86
N ASP A 421 -12.65 -13.32 11.32
CA ASP A 421 -13.21 -14.46 12.08
C ASP A 421 -12.15 -15.23 12.87
N THR A 422 -10.91 -15.29 12.36
CA THR A 422 -9.78 -15.88 13.11
C THR A 422 -9.15 -14.91 14.10
N GLY A 423 -9.57 -13.65 14.11
CA GLY A 423 -9.02 -12.62 14.97
C GLY A 423 -7.56 -12.29 14.68
N ASP A 424 -7.10 -12.44 13.44
CA ASP A 424 -5.67 -12.49 13.08
C ASP A 424 -4.87 -11.24 13.55
N GLN A 425 -5.47 -10.06 13.45
CA GLN A 425 -4.90 -8.78 13.89
C GLN A 425 -4.65 -8.72 15.41
N SER A 426 -5.50 -9.34 16.24
CA SER A 426 -5.41 -9.34 17.70
C SER A 426 -4.39 -10.34 18.26
N ARG A 427 -3.84 -11.23 17.44
CA ARG A 427 -2.94 -12.31 17.90
C ARG A 427 -1.56 -11.83 18.35
N GLY A 428 -1.24 -10.54 18.18
CA GLY A 428 -0.08 -9.87 18.77
C GLY A 428 1.30 -10.42 18.36
N GLY A 429 2.34 -10.03 19.12
CA GLY A 429 3.71 -10.53 18.99
C GLY A 429 4.58 -9.85 17.92
N ASN A 430 4.05 -8.90 17.15
CA ASN A 430 4.80 -8.24 16.07
C ASN A 430 5.99 -7.41 16.57
N ILE A 431 5.84 -6.72 17.70
CA ILE A 431 6.95 -5.92 18.24
C ILE A 431 8.16 -6.81 18.58
N LYS A 432 7.90 -8.00 19.14
CA LYS A 432 8.96 -8.99 19.43
C LYS A 432 9.60 -9.52 18.16
N ARG A 433 8.81 -9.81 17.11
CA ARG A 433 9.33 -10.24 15.80
C ARG A 433 10.21 -9.18 15.15
N LEU A 434 9.74 -7.93 15.15
CA LEU A 434 10.48 -6.79 14.60
C LEU A 434 11.78 -6.54 15.38
N ALA A 435 11.74 -6.61 16.71
CA ALA A 435 12.95 -6.51 17.53
C ALA A 435 13.95 -7.65 17.26
N HIS A 436 13.45 -8.87 17.05
CA HIS A 436 14.28 -10.02 16.71
C HIS A 436 15.01 -9.83 15.38
N ILE A 437 14.29 -9.54 14.29
CA ILE A 437 14.92 -9.38 12.98
C ILE A 437 15.83 -8.13 12.93
N LEU A 438 15.51 -7.07 13.68
CA LEU A 438 16.41 -5.93 13.83
C LEU A 438 17.74 -6.33 14.50
N SER A 439 17.68 -7.19 15.52
CA SER A 439 18.88 -7.72 16.21
C SER A 439 19.75 -8.59 15.30
N GLN A 440 19.17 -9.17 14.24
CA GLN A 440 19.88 -9.94 13.21
C GLN A 440 20.47 -9.07 12.10
N GLY A 441 20.32 -7.74 12.18
CA GLY A 441 20.88 -6.79 11.22
C GLY A 441 19.94 -6.40 10.08
N VAL A 442 18.67 -6.83 10.11
CA VAL A 442 17.66 -6.39 9.14
C VAL A 442 17.38 -4.91 9.35
N ARG A 443 17.38 -4.13 8.26
CA ARG A 443 17.01 -2.72 8.30
C ARG A 443 15.50 -2.58 8.39
N ILE A 444 14.98 -1.89 9.40
CA ILE A 444 13.55 -1.67 9.58
C ILE A 444 13.24 -0.18 9.41
N GLY A 445 12.39 0.12 8.43
CA GLY A 445 11.89 1.47 8.18
C GLY A 445 10.39 1.56 8.35
N LEU A 446 9.95 2.40 9.27
CA LEU A 446 8.55 2.74 9.50
C LEU A 446 8.25 4.07 8.82
N VAL A 447 7.33 4.09 7.85
CA VAL A 447 7.03 5.27 7.03
C VAL A 447 5.56 5.61 7.18
N TYR A 448 5.24 6.78 7.70
CA TYR A 448 3.86 7.17 8.01
C TYR A 448 3.52 8.53 7.43
N GLY A 449 2.51 8.58 6.56
CA GLY A 449 1.87 9.83 6.15
C GLY A 449 1.12 10.48 7.31
N ASP A 450 1.28 11.79 7.50
CA ASP A 450 0.75 12.48 8.66
C ASP A 450 -0.73 12.91 8.58
N ARG A 451 -1.42 12.62 7.47
CA ARG A 451 -2.88 12.74 7.31
C ARG A 451 -3.63 11.43 7.46
N ASP A 452 -2.93 10.30 7.54
CA ASP A 452 -3.57 9.00 7.72
C ASP A 452 -4.15 8.85 9.14
N TYR A 453 -5.43 8.49 9.24
CA TYR A 453 -6.08 8.21 10.51
C TYR A 453 -6.00 6.73 10.87
N ILE A 454 -6.30 5.82 9.93
CA ILE A 454 -6.52 4.40 10.20
C ILE A 454 -5.27 3.71 10.75
N CYS A 455 -4.10 4.06 10.25
CA CYS A 455 -2.81 3.64 10.79
C CYS A 455 -1.93 4.88 11.02
N ASN A 456 -2.42 5.82 11.84
CA ASN A 456 -1.78 7.11 12.08
C ASN A 456 -0.34 7.05 12.61
N TRP A 457 0.40 8.13 12.34
CA TRP A 457 1.83 8.23 12.66
C TRP A 457 2.15 8.26 14.17
N TYR A 458 1.20 8.62 15.03
CA TYR A 458 1.41 8.59 16.49
C TYR A 458 1.55 7.15 16.97
N GLY A 459 0.67 6.27 16.49
CA GLY A 459 0.78 4.84 16.71
C GLY A 459 2.05 4.25 16.08
N GLY A 460 2.41 4.69 14.87
CA GLY A 460 3.66 4.29 14.21
C GLY A 460 4.93 4.67 15.00
N GLU A 461 4.96 5.87 15.58
CA GLU A 461 6.07 6.31 16.44
C GLU A 461 6.15 5.43 17.70
N ALA A 462 5.01 5.16 18.35
CA ALA A 462 4.95 4.29 19.51
C ALA A 462 5.46 2.87 19.21
N VAL A 463 5.10 2.32 18.04
CA VAL A 463 5.63 1.04 17.54
C VAL A 463 7.14 1.11 17.39
N SER A 464 7.69 2.17 16.80
CA SER A 464 9.15 2.33 16.62
C SER A 464 9.91 2.30 17.96
N LEU A 465 9.39 2.99 18.97
CA LEU A 465 9.96 3.04 20.31
C LEU A 465 9.88 1.68 21.01
N ALA A 466 8.76 0.97 20.85
CA ALA A 466 8.57 -0.35 21.42
C ALA A 466 9.53 -1.39 20.80
N ILE A 467 9.77 -1.34 19.49
CA ILE A 467 10.76 -2.18 18.80
C ILE A 467 12.15 -1.91 19.40
N ALA A 468 12.57 -0.64 19.45
CA ALA A 468 13.87 -0.25 19.96
C ALA A 468 14.10 -0.77 21.39
N ASN A 469 13.09 -0.59 22.26
CA ASN A 469 13.14 -1.02 23.66
C ASN A 469 13.35 -2.53 23.82
N LEU A 470 12.80 -3.36 22.92
CA LEU A 470 12.92 -4.82 22.98
C LEU A 470 14.15 -5.37 22.24
N THR A 471 14.87 -4.56 21.47
CA THR A 471 15.94 -5.04 20.59
C THR A 471 17.26 -5.23 21.33
N SER A 472 17.77 -4.19 22.00
CA SER A 472 19.00 -4.23 22.80
C SER A 472 19.09 -3.01 23.72
N PRO A 473 19.96 -3.03 24.76
CA PRO A 473 20.19 -1.85 25.61
C PRO A 473 20.61 -0.59 24.82
N ASP A 474 21.39 -0.79 23.76
CA ASP A 474 21.81 0.27 22.86
C ASP A 474 20.63 0.89 22.12
N TYR A 475 19.76 0.07 21.51
CA TYR A 475 18.56 0.57 20.84
C TYR A 475 17.59 1.23 21.81
N ALA A 476 17.37 0.64 22.99
CA ALA A 476 16.46 1.14 24.02
C ALA A 476 16.86 2.54 24.53
N THR A 477 18.13 2.92 24.42
CA THR A 477 18.63 4.22 24.88
C THR A 477 18.89 5.19 23.73
N LYS A 478 19.57 4.75 22.67
CA LYS A 478 20.05 5.62 21.60
C LYS A 478 18.99 5.96 20.55
N PHE A 479 18.04 5.06 20.27
CA PHE A 479 16.95 5.37 19.34
C PHE A 479 15.98 6.41 19.93
N PRO A 480 15.50 6.29 21.18
CA PRO A 480 14.69 7.34 21.79
C PRO A 480 15.41 8.69 21.96
N ALA A 481 16.73 8.65 22.14
CA ALA A 481 17.57 9.85 22.26
C ALA A 481 17.94 10.50 20.91
N ALA A 482 17.77 9.79 19.78
CA ALA A 482 18.00 10.35 18.46
C ALA A 482 16.96 11.43 18.14
N GLY A 483 17.43 12.59 17.68
CA GLY A 483 16.56 13.70 17.33
C GLY A 483 15.93 13.52 15.95
N TYR A 484 14.80 14.18 15.73
CA TYR A 484 14.14 14.28 14.44
C TYR A 484 14.90 15.20 13.49
N ALA A 485 15.49 14.62 12.45
CA ALA A 485 16.17 15.33 11.37
C ALA A 485 15.25 15.51 10.16
N PRO A 486 15.43 16.57 9.34
CA PRO A 486 14.65 16.76 8.13
C PRO A 486 14.99 15.69 7.08
N ILE A 487 13.97 15.18 6.38
CA ILE A 487 14.16 14.35 5.19
C ILE A 487 14.41 15.29 4.01
N LEU A 488 15.68 15.46 3.65
CA LEU A 488 16.09 16.27 2.51
C LEU A 488 15.84 15.46 1.24
N VAL A 489 14.80 15.83 0.50
CA VAL A 489 14.32 15.05 -0.65
C VAL A 489 15.10 15.40 -1.90
N ASN A 490 15.28 16.71 -2.12
CA ASN A 490 16.17 17.30 -3.11
C ASN A 490 16.72 18.63 -2.56
N ASP A 491 17.34 19.45 -3.41
CA ASP A 491 17.92 20.74 -3.02
C ASP A 491 16.88 21.82 -2.67
N THR A 492 15.60 21.57 -2.92
CA THR A 492 14.52 22.58 -2.87
C THR A 492 13.57 22.40 -1.69
N TYR A 493 13.34 21.18 -1.19
CA TYR A 493 12.34 20.96 -0.13
C TYR A 493 12.63 19.82 0.87
N VAL A 494 11.89 19.84 1.97
CA VAL A 494 11.86 18.83 3.02
C VAL A 494 10.56 18.06 2.94
N GLY A 495 10.63 16.74 2.77
CA GLY A 495 9.43 15.89 2.64
C GLY A 495 8.86 15.40 3.97
N GLY A 496 9.55 15.65 5.08
CA GLY A 496 9.14 15.15 6.40
C GLY A 496 10.26 15.17 7.42
N LEU A 497 10.07 14.41 8.50
CA LEU A 497 11.05 14.20 9.56
C LEU A 497 11.37 12.73 9.73
N VAL A 498 12.61 12.45 10.09
CA VAL A 498 13.08 11.11 10.40
C VAL A 498 13.83 11.06 11.72
N ARG A 499 13.54 10.04 12.51
CA ARG A 499 14.38 9.57 13.60
C ARG A 499 15.03 8.27 13.18
N GLN A 500 16.36 8.19 13.25
CA GLN A 500 17.11 6.99 12.87
C GLN A 500 18.22 6.73 13.90
N TYR A 501 18.34 5.47 14.32
CA TYR A 501 19.54 4.95 14.97
C TYR A 501 19.86 3.58 14.38
N GLY A 502 21.06 3.48 13.82
CA GLY A 502 21.51 2.33 13.06
C GLY A 502 20.48 1.83 12.05
N ASN A 503 20.11 0.55 12.17
CA ASN A 503 19.17 -0.13 11.29
C ASN A 503 17.68 0.18 11.54
N LEU A 504 17.32 0.96 12.56
CA LEU A 504 15.92 1.32 12.85
C LEU A 504 15.65 2.77 12.49
N SER A 505 14.53 3.01 11.80
CA SER A 505 14.07 4.35 11.47
C SER A 505 12.55 4.51 11.54
N PHE A 506 12.12 5.71 11.91
CA PHE A 506 10.74 6.17 11.87
C PHE A 506 10.67 7.49 11.10
N SER A 507 9.88 7.51 10.03
CA SER A 507 9.69 8.65 9.14
C SER A 507 8.24 9.12 9.19
N ARG A 508 8.06 10.39 9.53
CA ARG A 508 6.79 11.12 9.38
C ARG A 508 6.86 11.90 8.08
N ILE A 509 5.98 11.56 7.13
CA ILE A 509 5.90 12.17 5.81
C ILE A 509 4.81 13.23 5.81
N TYR A 510 5.17 14.46 5.46
CA TYR A 510 4.24 15.58 5.47
C TYR A 510 3.24 15.49 4.34
N GLN A 511 2.02 16.00 4.58
CA GLN A 511 1.00 16.14 3.55
C GLN A 511 0.74 14.82 2.80
N ALA A 512 0.74 13.71 3.52
CA ALA A 512 0.49 12.38 2.97
C ALA A 512 -0.57 11.63 3.78
N GLY A 513 -1.57 11.08 3.08
CA GLY A 513 -2.50 10.11 3.65
C GLY A 513 -1.92 8.69 3.68
N HIS A 514 -2.80 7.70 3.65
CA HIS A 514 -2.47 6.28 3.80
C HIS A 514 -1.51 5.77 2.72
N SER A 515 -1.78 6.12 1.46
CA SER A 515 -0.94 5.75 0.31
C SER A 515 0.17 6.76 0.07
N VAL A 516 1.21 6.73 0.91
CA VAL A 516 2.29 7.74 0.95
C VAL A 516 2.92 7.99 -0.42
N ALA A 517 3.16 6.93 -1.20
CA ALA A 517 3.78 7.03 -2.51
C ALA A 517 2.92 7.74 -3.55
N TRP A 518 1.61 7.84 -3.35
CA TRP A 518 0.73 8.62 -4.20
C TRP A 518 0.76 10.11 -3.83
N TYR A 519 0.67 10.40 -2.53
CA TYR A 519 0.65 11.78 -2.04
C TYR A 519 1.99 12.51 -2.17
N GLN A 520 3.08 11.80 -1.90
CA GLN A 520 4.44 12.35 -1.84
C GLN A 520 5.41 11.43 -2.60
N PRO A 521 5.26 11.29 -3.93
CA PRO A 521 5.94 10.25 -4.72
C PRO A 521 7.47 10.34 -4.63
N GLU A 522 8.04 11.53 -4.79
CA GLU A 522 9.49 11.74 -4.69
C GLU A 522 10.00 11.45 -3.27
N THR A 523 9.36 12.01 -2.24
CA THR A 523 9.72 11.77 -0.83
C THR A 523 9.67 10.28 -0.49
N ALA A 524 8.58 9.60 -0.86
CA ALA A 524 8.38 8.18 -0.60
C ALA A 524 9.46 7.34 -1.28
N PHE A 525 9.80 7.65 -2.53
CA PHE A 525 10.89 6.99 -3.25
C PHE A 525 12.25 7.19 -2.55
N GLN A 526 12.61 8.42 -2.17
CA GLN A 526 13.89 8.66 -1.49
C GLN A 526 13.97 7.88 -0.18
N VAL A 527 12.90 7.88 0.62
CA VAL A 527 12.86 7.13 1.89
C VAL A 527 12.99 5.62 1.64
N PHE A 528 12.22 5.07 0.69
CA PHE A 528 12.32 3.67 0.26
C PHE A 528 13.76 3.29 -0.11
N ALA A 529 14.35 4.04 -1.04
CA ALA A 529 15.69 3.75 -1.54
C ALA A 529 16.73 3.84 -0.43
N ARG A 530 16.62 4.81 0.48
CA ARG A 530 17.56 5.00 1.60
C ARG A 530 17.47 3.86 2.64
N ILE A 531 16.27 3.36 2.92
CA ILE A 531 16.07 2.16 3.77
C ILE A 531 16.73 0.94 3.13
N MET A 532 16.42 0.71 1.85
CA MET A 532 16.97 -0.42 1.08
C MET A 532 18.50 -0.40 1.06
N MET A 533 19.09 0.74 0.72
CA MET A 533 20.53 0.94 0.59
C MET A 533 21.28 1.08 1.93
N GLY A 534 20.56 1.27 3.06
CA GLY A 534 21.18 1.48 4.37
C GLY A 534 21.95 2.80 4.48
N THR A 535 21.43 3.87 3.87
CA THR A 535 22.03 5.22 3.93
C THR A 535 21.33 6.08 4.99
N SER A 536 21.81 7.32 5.20
CA SER A 536 21.09 8.29 6.03
C SER A 536 19.72 8.55 5.41
N LEU A 537 18.63 8.34 6.15
CA LEU A 537 17.30 8.67 5.65
C LEU A 537 17.08 10.19 5.55
N SER A 538 17.80 10.96 6.36
CA SER A 538 17.76 12.42 6.33
C SER A 538 18.42 12.97 5.06
N THR A 539 19.64 12.52 4.74
CA THR A 539 20.45 13.14 3.68
C THR A 539 20.73 12.26 2.47
N GLY A 540 20.52 10.94 2.53
CA GLY A 540 20.98 9.98 1.52
C GLY A 540 22.49 9.70 1.54
N GLY A 541 23.24 10.34 2.44
CA GLY A 541 24.68 10.13 2.59
C GLY A 541 25.03 8.74 3.12
N ARG A 542 26.24 8.26 2.79
CA ARG A 542 26.80 7.02 3.38
C ARG A 542 26.98 7.19 4.88
N ILE A 543 26.60 6.17 5.65
CA ILE A 543 26.68 6.16 7.10
C ILE A 543 27.26 4.83 7.60
N ASN A 544 27.80 4.85 8.81
CA ASN A 544 28.10 3.62 9.54
C ASN A 544 26.88 3.26 10.40
N LEU A 545 26.10 2.26 9.96
CA LEU A 545 24.88 1.82 10.64
C LEU A 545 25.12 1.31 12.08
N SER A 546 26.34 0.95 12.46
CA SER A 546 26.62 0.55 13.85
C SER A 546 26.72 1.72 14.83
N LEU A 547 26.91 2.95 14.32
CA LEU A 547 27.19 4.14 15.14
C LEU A 547 26.26 5.32 14.85
N TYR A 548 25.57 5.32 13.70
CA TYR A 548 24.83 6.48 13.22
C TYR A 548 23.54 6.73 14.01
N ASN A 549 23.31 7.98 14.39
CA ASN A 549 22.05 8.51 14.86
C ASN A 549 21.72 9.85 14.18
N THR A 550 20.43 10.15 14.03
CA THR A 550 19.98 11.49 13.62
C THR A 550 20.06 12.47 14.78
N THR A 551 20.28 13.74 14.44
CA THR A 551 20.29 14.88 15.37
C THR A 551 19.19 15.86 15.01
N GLY A 552 18.52 16.43 16.00
CA GLY A 552 17.43 17.38 15.79
C GLY A 552 16.51 17.48 17.01
N ALA A 553 15.28 17.95 16.82
CA ALA A 553 14.32 18.11 17.91
C ALA A 553 13.92 16.75 18.51
N SER A 554 13.59 16.72 19.80
CA SER A 554 13.15 15.47 20.47
C SER A 554 11.75 15.02 20.05
N ALA A 555 10.94 15.91 19.48
CA ALA A 555 9.57 15.62 19.02
C ALA A 555 9.38 16.08 17.57
N ALA A 556 8.54 15.36 16.82
CA ALA A 556 8.11 15.76 15.49
C ALA A 556 6.97 16.80 15.58
N SER A 557 7.29 18.03 16.00
CA SER A 557 6.30 19.06 16.39
C SER A 557 5.73 19.88 15.23
N HIS A 558 5.92 19.47 13.98
CA HIS A 558 5.40 20.20 12.82
C HIS A 558 3.86 20.14 12.77
N SER A 559 3.25 21.29 12.54
CA SER A 559 1.82 21.48 12.26
C SER A 559 1.66 22.13 10.88
N ASP A 560 0.53 21.87 10.23
CA ASP A 560 0.20 22.43 8.93
C ASP A 560 -1.32 22.61 8.80
N ASP A 561 -1.78 23.31 7.76
CA ASP A 561 -3.21 23.47 7.47
C ASP A 561 -3.73 22.34 6.59
N LEU A 562 -4.99 21.93 6.81
CA LEU A 562 -5.63 20.96 5.92
C LEU A 562 -5.79 21.59 4.52
N PRO A 563 -5.43 20.85 3.45
CA PRO A 563 -5.83 21.22 2.10
C PRO A 563 -7.36 21.35 1.98
N ALA A 564 -7.80 22.07 0.95
CA ALA A 564 -9.21 22.11 0.61
C ALA A 564 -9.73 20.69 0.34
N MET A 565 -10.89 20.36 0.92
CA MET A 565 -11.51 19.05 0.75
C MET A 565 -11.88 18.85 -0.74
N PRO A 566 -11.40 17.79 -1.40
CA PRO A 566 -11.76 17.51 -2.78
C PRO A 566 -13.22 17.05 -2.90
N SER A 567 -13.79 17.20 -4.09
CA SER A 567 -15.09 16.63 -4.44
C SER A 567 -15.01 15.10 -4.59
N THR A 568 -16.09 14.40 -4.27
CA THR A 568 -16.22 12.94 -4.45
C THR A 568 -16.09 12.54 -5.92
N THR A 569 -15.63 11.31 -6.18
CA THR A 569 -15.58 10.70 -7.52
C THR A 569 -16.07 9.27 -7.40
N CYS A 570 -17.24 8.98 -7.96
CA CYS A 570 -17.87 7.66 -7.87
C CYS A 570 -17.26 6.69 -8.90
N TRP A 571 -16.32 5.85 -8.45
CA TRP A 571 -15.72 4.78 -9.24
C TRP A 571 -16.60 3.54 -9.16
N VAL A 572 -17.26 3.16 -10.26
CA VAL A 572 -18.30 2.12 -10.20
C VAL A 572 -17.76 0.73 -9.83
N TYR A 573 -16.49 0.44 -10.11
CA TYR A 573 -15.84 -0.81 -9.68
C TYR A 573 -15.41 -0.83 -8.21
N ASN A 574 -15.64 0.26 -7.48
CA ASN A 574 -15.46 0.37 -6.04
C ASN A 574 -16.58 1.23 -5.43
N PHE A 575 -17.82 0.90 -5.81
CA PHE A 575 -18.99 1.76 -5.60
C PHE A 575 -19.21 2.06 -4.11
N ALA A 576 -19.22 1.02 -3.27
CA ALA A 576 -19.48 1.16 -1.84
C ALA A 576 -18.50 2.10 -1.11
N SER A 577 -17.26 2.22 -1.60
CA SER A 577 -16.23 3.05 -0.96
C SER A 577 -16.18 4.47 -1.53
N THR A 578 -16.62 4.70 -2.77
CA THR A 578 -16.32 5.94 -3.52
C THR A 578 -17.56 6.74 -3.95
N CYS A 579 -18.75 6.14 -3.86
CA CYS A 579 -19.99 6.75 -4.31
C CYS A 579 -20.83 7.22 -3.13
N ASP A 580 -21.23 8.50 -3.15
CA ASP A 580 -22.06 9.12 -2.12
C ASP A 580 -23.56 8.90 -2.36
N ASP A 581 -24.40 9.40 -1.44
CA ASP A 581 -25.87 9.29 -1.50
C ASP A 581 -26.45 9.84 -2.82
N GLY A 582 -25.80 10.85 -3.42
CA GLY A 582 -26.21 11.40 -4.73
C GLY A 582 -26.01 10.40 -5.85
N ALA A 583 -24.85 9.72 -5.87
CA ALA A 583 -24.59 8.62 -6.81
C ALA A 583 -25.56 7.45 -6.60
N HIS A 584 -25.86 7.09 -5.34
CA HIS A 584 -26.90 6.08 -5.04
C HIS A 584 -28.28 6.49 -5.58
N GLY A 585 -28.65 7.77 -5.43
CA GLY A 585 -29.86 8.35 -6.01
C GLY A 585 -29.95 8.14 -7.52
N LEU A 586 -28.91 8.54 -8.27
CA LEU A 586 -28.84 8.36 -9.73
C LEU A 586 -29.08 6.89 -10.13
N VAL A 587 -28.44 5.94 -9.45
CA VAL A 587 -28.62 4.50 -9.74
C VAL A 587 -30.06 4.06 -9.52
N SER A 588 -30.66 4.46 -8.39
CA SER A 588 -32.03 4.07 -8.02
C SER A 588 -33.10 4.62 -8.98
N GLU A 589 -32.83 5.76 -9.60
CA GLU A 589 -33.68 6.38 -10.62
C GLU A 589 -33.45 5.79 -12.02
N GLY A 590 -32.46 4.91 -12.19
CA GLY A 590 -32.02 4.43 -13.50
C GLY A 590 -31.37 5.53 -14.36
N ALA A 591 -30.87 6.58 -13.71
CA ALA A 591 -30.23 7.74 -14.32
C ALA A 591 -28.70 7.64 -14.28
N GLY A 592 -28.03 8.66 -14.82
CA GLY A 592 -26.58 8.74 -14.89
C GLY A 592 -25.95 7.98 -16.05
N VAL A 593 -24.69 8.29 -16.32
CA VAL A 593 -23.87 7.67 -17.37
C VAL A 593 -22.50 7.32 -16.82
N VAL A 594 -22.05 6.11 -17.12
CA VAL A 594 -20.68 5.69 -16.76
C VAL A 594 -19.75 5.97 -17.92
N ILE A 595 -18.72 6.77 -17.68
CA ILE A 595 -17.66 7.07 -18.65
C ILE A 595 -16.34 6.74 -17.98
N ASN A 596 -15.53 5.88 -18.60
CA ASN A 596 -14.23 5.46 -18.09
C ASN A 596 -14.25 4.92 -16.64
N GLY A 597 -15.33 4.27 -16.24
CA GLY A 597 -15.48 3.68 -14.91
C GLY A 597 -15.95 4.66 -13.82
N VAL A 598 -16.28 5.90 -14.18
CA VAL A 598 -16.81 6.92 -13.28
C VAL A 598 -18.29 7.18 -13.61
N LEU A 599 -19.13 7.27 -12.58
CA LEU A 599 -20.53 7.65 -12.73
C LEU A 599 -20.68 9.18 -12.77
N TYR A 600 -21.31 9.67 -13.83
CA TYR A 600 -21.69 11.07 -14.04
C TYR A 600 -23.21 11.21 -14.08
N SER A 601 -23.73 12.40 -13.77
CA SER A 601 -25.17 12.67 -13.89
C SER A 601 -25.62 12.71 -15.36
N GLN A 602 -24.77 13.28 -16.23
CA GLN A 602 -24.96 13.36 -17.67
C GLN A 602 -23.62 13.35 -18.41
N SER A 603 -23.62 13.01 -19.71
CA SER A 603 -22.38 12.89 -20.49
C SER A 603 -21.61 14.20 -20.64
N ALA A 604 -22.30 15.34 -20.52
CA ALA A 604 -21.67 16.67 -20.56
C ALA A 604 -20.81 16.99 -19.33
N ASP A 605 -20.97 16.26 -18.23
CA ASP A 605 -20.18 16.45 -17.01
C ASP A 605 -18.81 15.78 -17.10
N TRP A 606 -18.60 14.90 -18.09
CA TRP A 606 -17.30 14.26 -18.30
C TRP A 606 -16.33 15.27 -18.93
N PRO A 607 -15.22 15.63 -18.25
CA PRO A 607 -14.29 16.61 -18.77
C PRO A 607 -13.44 16.00 -19.89
N LEU A 608 -13.77 16.35 -21.13
CA LEU A 608 -13.00 15.99 -22.32
C LEU A 608 -11.82 16.96 -22.47
N ALA A 609 -10.81 16.84 -21.60
CA ALA A 609 -9.51 17.50 -21.76
C ALA A 609 -9.48 19.04 -21.95
N THR A 610 -9.82 19.83 -20.93
CA THR A 610 -9.38 21.25 -20.87
C THR A 610 -8.05 21.45 -20.14
N THR A 611 -7.48 20.44 -19.48
CA THR A 611 -6.19 20.55 -18.74
C THR A 611 -5.50 19.19 -18.53
N GLN A 612 -5.24 18.41 -19.59
CA GLN A 612 -4.15 17.40 -19.49
C GLN A 612 -2.80 18.12 -19.57
N THR A 613 -2.43 18.84 -18.52
CA THR A 613 -1.07 18.69 -18.03
C THR A 613 -1.05 17.32 -17.38
N ALA A 614 -0.10 16.47 -17.77
CA ALA A 614 0.37 15.43 -16.86
C ALA A 614 0.60 16.09 -15.49
N SER A 615 0.55 15.35 -14.39
CA SER A 615 0.99 15.84 -13.09
C SER A 615 2.49 16.17 -13.13
N SER A 616 2.88 17.22 -13.86
CA SER A 616 4.09 17.99 -13.68
C SER A 616 3.76 18.98 -12.57
N THR A 617 4.52 18.84 -11.50
CA THR A 617 4.75 19.86 -10.49
C THR A 617 4.87 21.26 -11.12
N GLY A 618 4.37 22.26 -10.38
CA GLY A 618 4.08 23.64 -10.81
C GLY A 618 4.98 24.28 -11.88
N GLU A 619 4.33 24.95 -12.83
CA GLU A 619 4.96 25.94 -13.69
C GLU A 619 5.58 27.08 -12.86
N LYS A 620 6.91 27.15 -12.86
CA LYS A 620 7.67 28.41 -12.95
C LYS A 620 9.06 28.14 -13.55
N GLY A 621 9.26 28.57 -14.79
CA GLY A 621 10.57 28.89 -15.34
C GLY A 621 11.24 27.79 -16.16
N SER A 622 11.15 27.94 -17.48
CA SER A 622 11.98 27.26 -18.47
C SER A 622 13.47 27.35 -18.15
N THR A 623 14.07 26.23 -17.75
CA THR A 623 15.43 25.82 -18.15
C THR A 623 15.41 24.31 -18.37
N SER A 624 15.63 23.89 -19.62
CA SER A 624 15.71 22.48 -19.99
C SER A 624 16.91 21.80 -19.32
N THR A 625 16.64 20.94 -18.36
CA THR A 625 17.47 19.77 -18.06
C THR A 625 16.52 18.61 -17.88
N THR A 626 16.50 17.67 -18.82
CA THR A 626 15.88 16.35 -18.65
C THR A 626 16.39 15.76 -17.34
N GLU A 627 15.55 15.71 -16.30
CA GLU A 627 15.91 15.04 -15.06
C GLU A 627 16.25 13.59 -15.38
N ALA A 628 17.35 13.09 -14.82
CA ALA A 628 17.71 11.70 -14.96
C ALA A 628 16.61 10.86 -14.27
N LEU A 629 15.89 10.03 -15.04
CA LEU A 629 14.88 9.09 -14.53
C LEU A 629 15.48 7.93 -13.72
N THR A 630 16.73 8.07 -13.30
CA THR A 630 17.55 7.06 -12.62
C THR A 630 18.26 7.66 -11.41
N GLY A 631 18.71 6.82 -10.48
CA GLY A 631 19.53 7.23 -9.34
C GLY A 631 18.75 7.67 -8.12
N VAL A 632 19.47 7.89 -7.03
CA VAL A 632 18.94 8.24 -5.70
C VAL A 632 19.62 9.52 -5.25
N PHE A 633 18.86 10.45 -4.66
CA PHE A 633 19.40 11.76 -4.29
C PHE A 633 20.13 11.68 -2.94
N ALA A 634 21.36 12.18 -2.93
CA ALA A 634 22.13 12.43 -1.72
C ALA A 634 22.39 13.94 -1.59
N ALA A 635 21.88 14.54 -0.52
CA ALA A 635 21.98 15.96 -0.24
C ALA A 635 23.44 16.35 0.01
N THR A 636 23.90 17.36 -0.73
CA THR A 636 25.20 18.01 -0.50
C THR A 636 25.09 19.28 0.35
N LYS A 637 23.87 19.78 0.56
CA LYS A 637 23.55 20.98 1.33
C LYS A 637 22.12 20.90 1.87
N THR A 638 21.84 21.69 2.89
CA THR A 638 20.48 21.88 3.42
C THR A 638 19.75 22.96 2.62
N PRO A 639 18.49 22.77 2.19
CA PRO A 639 17.72 23.79 1.49
C PRO A 639 17.64 25.11 2.26
N ALA A 640 17.73 26.24 1.55
CA ALA A 640 17.84 27.58 2.15
C ALA A 640 16.62 27.98 3.01
N SER A 641 15.44 27.40 2.75
CA SER A 641 14.22 27.59 3.53
C SER A 641 14.31 27.12 4.99
N ILE A 642 15.32 26.32 5.34
CA ILE A 642 15.56 25.79 6.69
C ILE A 642 16.60 26.63 7.45
N ALA A 643 17.51 27.31 6.74
CA ALA A 643 18.63 28.03 7.34
C ALA A 643 18.18 29.18 8.26
N THR A 644 16.99 29.73 8.04
CA THR A 644 16.39 30.79 8.87
C THR A 644 15.79 30.29 10.18
N CYS A 645 15.46 28.99 10.31
CA CYS A 645 14.83 28.45 11.52
C CYS A 645 15.85 28.03 12.60
N VAL A 646 17.09 27.73 12.21
CA VAL A 646 18.14 27.24 13.14
C VAL A 646 18.72 28.36 14.02
N GLN A 647 18.59 29.64 13.61
CA GLN A 647 19.10 30.77 14.40
C GLN A 647 18.15 31.29 15.49
N CYS A 648 16.94 30.76 15.64
CA CYS A 648 15.98 31.27 16.64
C CYS A 648 15.97 30.53 17.99
N VAL A 649 16.78 29.48 18.16
CA VAL A 649 16.85 28.74 19.43
C VAL A 649 18.22 28.94 20.06
N GLY A 650 18.45 30.13 20.63
CA GLY A 650 19.72 30.46 21.28
C GLY A 650 19.73 31.79 22.03
N GLY A 651 19.22 31.77 23.26
CA GLY A 651 19.68 32.65 24.33
C GLY A 651 19.28 34.13 24.28
N THR A 652 18.17 34.47 24.93
CA THR A 652 17.85 35.85 25.34
C THR A 652 18.84 36.33 26.41
N ARG A 653 19.99 36.89 26.00
CA ARG A 653 20.79 37.77 26.85
C ARG A 653 20.33 39.21 26.64
N TRP A 654 19.48 39.68 27.55
CA TRP A 654 19.19 41.10 27.71
C TRP A 654 20.49 41.83 28.07
N THR A 655 21.02 42.62 27.14
CA THR A 655 22.05 43.61 27.46
C THR A 655 21.39 44.97 27.41
N VAL A 656 21.17 45.54 28.60
CA VAL A 656 20.75 46.93 28.79
C VAL A 656 21.92 47.83 28.42
N MET A 657 21.74 48.74 27.47
CA MET A 657 22.56 49.93 27.34
C MET A 657 21.65 51.15 27.20
N ILE A 658 21.68 52.00 28.22
CA ILE A 658 21.11 53.34 28.22
C ILE A 658 22.28 54.32 28.03
N PHE A 659 22.17 55.23 27.05
CA PHE A 659 22.17 56.71 27.21
C PHE A 659 22.76 57.51 26.04
N LEU A 660 22.03 58.61 25.74
CA LEU A 660 22.46 59.97 25.33
C LEU A 660 22.34 60.43 23.84
N VAL A 661 21.20 61.09 23.58
CA VAL A 661 21.00 62.51 23.17
C VAL A 661 21.75 63.11 21.96
N GLY A 662 20.98 63.73 21.05
CA GLY A 662 21.39 64.85 20.17
C GLY A 662 20.65 64.87 18.82
N ILE A 663 19.44 65.45 18.69
CA ILE A 663 19.12 66.84 18.23
C ILE A 663 19.04 67.04 16.70
N HIS A 664 17.85 67.51 16.26
CA HIS A 664 17.51 68.32 15.05
C HIS A 664 17.55 67.67 13.65
N LEU A 665 16.70 68.00 12.66
CA LEU A 665 15.49 68.80 12.49
C LEU A 665 15.03 68.59 11.01
N LEU A 666 13.73 68.85 10.76
CA LEU A 666 13.11 69.37 9.52
C LEU A 666 12.52 68.43 8.44
N TRP A 667 11.18 68.48 8.42
CA TRP A 667 10.23 68.64 7.28
C TRP A 667 10.04 67.46 6.32
N GLY A 668 8.84 66.90 6.12
CA GLY A 668 7.51 67.50 5.85
C GLY A 668 7.11 67.03 4.43
N CYS A 669 5.88 66.71 4.00
CA CYS A 669 4.49 66.81 4.44
C CYS A 669 3.68 65.84 3.52
N ILE A 670 2.63 65.15 4.00
CA ILE A 670 1.18 65.35 3.68
C ILE A 670 0.83 65.03 2.20
N VAL A 671 -0.07 64.11 1.83
CA VAL A 671 -1.45 63.81 2.30
C VAL A 671 -1.65 62.31 2.51
#